data_AF-H9ESM2-F1
#
_entry.id   AF-H9ESM2-F1
#
_cell.length_a   1.000
_cell.length_b   1.000
_cell.length_c   1.000
_cell.angle_alpha   90.00
_cell.angle_beta   90.00
_cell.angle_gamma   90.00
#
_symmetry.space_group_name_H-M   'P 1'
#
loop_
_entity.id
_entity.type
_entity.pdbx_description
1 polymer ?
#
loop_
_entity_poly.entity_id
_entity_poly.type
_entity_poly.pdbx_seq_one_letter_code
_entity_poly.pdbx_strand_id
1 'polypeptide(L)'
;MDATALERDAVQFARLAVQRDHEGRYSEAVFYYKEAAQALIYAEMAGSSLENIQEKITEYLERVQALHSAVQSKSADPLKSKHQLDLERAHFLVTQAFDEDEKENVEDAIELYTEAVDLCLKTSYETADKALQNKLKQLARQALDRAEALSEPLTKPVCKIRSTNVKPKPPPVRAHFPLGANPFLERPQSFISPQSCDAQGQKYTAEEIEVLRTTSKINGIEYVPFMNVDLRERFAYPMPFCDRWGKLPLSPKQKTTFSKWVRPEDLTNNPTMIYTVSSFSIKQTIVSDCSFVASLAISAAYERRFNKKLITSIIYPQNKDGEPEYNPCGKYMVKLHLNGVPRKVIIDDQLPVDHKGELLCSYSNNKSELWVSLIEKAYMKVMGGYDFPGSNSNIDLHALTGWIPERIAMHSDSQTFSKDNSFRMLYQRFHKGDVLITASTGMMTEAEGEKWGLVPTHAYAVLDIREFKGLRFIQLKNPWSHLRWKGRYSENDIKNWTPELQKYLNFDPRTAQKIDNGIFWISWDDLCQYYDVIYLSWNPGLFKESTCIHSTWDAKQGPVKDAYSLANNPQYKLEVQCPQGGAAVWVLLSRHITDKDDFANNREFITMVVYKTDGKKVYYPADPPPYIDGIRINSPHYLTKIKLTTPGTHTFTLVVSQYEKQNTIHYTVRVYSACSFTFSKIPSPYTLSKRINGKWSGQSAGGCGNFQETHKNNPIYQFHIEKTGPLLIELRGPRQYSVGFEVVTVSTVGDPGPHGFLRKSSGDYRCGFCYLELENIPSGIFNIIPSTFLPKQEGPFFLDFNSIIPIKITQLQ
;
A
#
# COMPACT_ATOMS: atom_id res chain seq x y z
N MET A 1 12.04 -25.12 4.33
CA MET A 1 12.08 -24.69 5.75
C MET A 1 13.40 -25.11 6.39
N ASP A 2 13.85 -24.43 7.45
CA ASP A 2 15.02 -24.83 8.28
C ASP A 2 14.52 -25.76 9.40
N ALA A 3 15.02 -27.00 9.43
CA ALA A 3 14.67 -28.00 10.45
C ALA A 3 14.87 -27.46 11.86
N THR A 4 15.98 -26.76 12.08
CA THR A 4 16.37 -26.17 13.37
C THR A 4 15.41 -25.08 13.83
N ALA A 5 14.79 -24.36 12.89
CA ALA A 5 13.79 -23.35 13.21
C ALA A 5 12.46 -24.01 13.61
N LEU A 6 12.04 -25.04 12.87
CA LEU A 6 10.84 -25.81 13.18
C LEU A 6 10.97 -26.59 14.50
N GLU A 7 12.16 -27.11 14.82
CA GLU A 7 12.47 -27.72 16.12
C GLU A 7 12.33 -26.70 17.25
N ARG A 8 12.86 -25.48 17.07
CA ARG A 8 12.73 -24.40 18.06
C ARG A 8 11.28 -24.00 18.26
N ASP A 9 10.52 -23.85 17.17
CA ASP A 9 9.08 -23.60 17.21
C ASP A 9 8.36 -24.73 17.96
N ALA A 10 8.67 -25.99 17.65
CA ALA A 10 8.10 -27.15 18.32
C ALA A 10 8.40 -27.17 19.82
N VAL A 11 9.63 -26.86 20.24
CA VAL A 11 10.01 -26.77 21.66
C VAL A 11 9.27 -25.62 22.34
N GLN A 12 9.16 -24.46 21.69
CA GLN A 12 8.44 -23.31 22.21
C GLN A 12 6.95 -23.62 22.37
N PHE A 13 6.31 -24.18 21.34
CA PHE A 13 4.92 -24.60 21.39
C PHE A 13 4.70 -25.69 22.42
N ALA A 14 5.59 -26.68 22.53
CA ALA A 14 5.49 -27.73 23.55
C ALA A 14 5.58 -27.18 24.97
N ARG A 15 6.48 -26.21 25.22
CA ARG A 15 6.57 -25.53 26.53
C ARG A 15 5.28 -24.77 26.85
N LEU A 16 4.75 -24.03 25.88
CA LEU A 16 3.48 -23.33 26.04
C LEU A 16 2.33 -24.33 26.26
N ALA A 17 2.31 -25.44 25.53
CA ALA A 17 1.30 -26.48 25.65
C ALA A 17 1.27 -27.08 27.05
N VAL A 18 2.44 -27.49 27.57
CA VAL A 18 2.60 -28.03 28.93
C VAL A 18 2.18 -27.01 29.98
N GLN A 19 2.58 -25.74 29.81
CA GLN A 19 2.17 -24.68 30.73
C GLN A 19 0.64 -24.54 30.76
N ARG A 20 -0.01 -24.48 29.60
CA ARG A 20 -1.48 -24.33 29.52
C ARG A 20 -2.23 -25.56 30.02
N ASP A 21 -1.67 -26.74 29.80
CA ASP A 21 -2.20 -27.99 30.32
C ASP A 21 -2.19 -27.99 31.86
N HIS A 22 -1.09 -27.58 32.48
CA HIS A 22 -0.98 -27.43 33.94
C HIS A 22 -1.90 -26.37 34.53
N GLU A 23 -2.14 -25.28 33.80
CA GLU A 23 -3.08 -24.22 34.19
C GLU A 23 -4.56 -24.63 34.00
N GLY A 24 -4.83 -25.85 33.51
CA GLY A 24 -6.19 -26.35 33.26
C GLY A 24 -6.86 -25.76 32.01
N ARG A 25 -6.09 -25.07 31.16
CA ARG A 25 -6.56 -24.42 29.92
C ARG A 25 -6.45 -25.38 28.73
N TYR A 26 -7.23 -26.46 28.80
CA TYR A 26 -7.11 -27.60 27.89
C TYR A 26 -7.32 -27.26 26.41
N SER A 27 -8.19 -26.30 26.06
CA SER A 27 -8.38 -25.87 24.67
C SER A 27 -7.15 -25.17 24.09
N GLU A 28 -6.49 -24.30 24.86
CA GLU A 28 -5.24 -23.65 24.47
C GLU A 28 -4.09 -24.67 24.42
N ALA A 29 -4.03 -25.59 25.40
CA ALA A 29 -3.05 -26.67 25.42
C ALA A 29 -3.17 -27.57 24.18
N VAL A 30 -4.39 -27.95 23.79
CA VAL A 30 -4.68 -28.70 22.55
C VAL A 30 -4.15 -27.97 21.32
N PHE A 31 -4.34 -26.66 21.23
CA PHE A 31 -3.82 -25.87 20.12
C PHE A 31 -2.29 -25.93 20.08
N TYR A 32 -1.62 -25.62 21.19
CA TYR A 32 -0.16 -25.61 21.23
C TYR A 32 0.45 -27.00 21.07
N TYR A 33 -0.17 -28.06 21.58
CA TYR A 33 0.28 -29.43 21.31
C TYR A 33 0.09 -29.80 19.83
N LYS A 34 -0.99 -29.34 19.18
CA LYS A 34 -1.17 -29.52 17.73
C LYS A 34 -0.11 -28.76 16.94
N GLU A 35 0.14 -27.49 17.26
CA GLU A 35 1.19 -26.70 16.59
C GLU A 35 2.59 -27.28 16.89
N ALA A 36 2.84 -27.77 18.10
CA ALA A 36 4.10 -28.44 18.44
C ALA A 36 4.27 -29.74 17.66
N ALA A 37 3.23 -30.59 17.63
CA ALA A 37 3.24 -31.83 16.85
C ALA A 37 3.39 -31.53 15.35
N GLN A 38 2.69 -30.53 14.84
CA GLN A 38 2.73 -30.14 13.44
C GLN A 38 4.09 -29.51 13.08
N ALA A 39 4.68 -28.70 13.95
CA ALA A 39 6.04 -28.20 13.82
C ALA A 39 7.07 -29.34 13.87
N LEU A 40 6.90 -30.35 14.74
CA LEU A 40 7.75 -31.55 14.77
C LEU A 40 7.56 -32.42 13.53
N ILE A 41 6.34 -32.63 13.05
CA ILE A 41 6.07 -33.34 11.77
C ILE A 41 6.80 -32.60 10.65
N TYR A 42 6.71 -31.27 10.62
CA TYR A 42 7.41 -30.50 9.60
C TYR A 42 8.93 -30.48 9.81
N ALA A 43 9.43 -30.50 11.04
CA ALA A 43 10.86 -30.59 11.37
C ALA A 43 11.43 -31.97 11.01
N GLU A 44 10.67 -33.03 11.25
CA GLU A 44 10.99 -34.38 10.80
C GLU A 44 11.00 -34.45 9.29
N MET A 45 9.94 -33.93 8.65
CA MET A 45 9.92 -33.77 7.21
C MET A 45 11.18 -33.01 6.78
N ALA A 46 11.69 -32.05 7.56
CA ALA A 46 12.89 -31.22 7.34
C ALA A 46 14.24 -31.89 7.49
N GLY A 47 14.27 -33.16 7.88
CA GLY A 47 15.51 -33.84 8.19
C GLY A 47 16.14 -33.39 9.51
N SER A 48 15.31 -32.99 10.48
CA SER A 48 15.69 -32.82 11.88
C SER A 48 16.53 -34.00 12.38
N SER A 49 17.59 -33.73 13.14
CA SER A 49 18.41 -34.77 13.79
C SER A 49 17.93 -35.08 15.20
N LEU A 50 16.73 -34.62 15.58
CA LEU A 50 16.21 -34.74 16.93
C LEU A 50 15.80 -36.20 17.17
N GLU A 51 16.48 -36.86 18.11
CA GLU A 51 16.21 -38.25 18.48
C GLU A 51 14.78 -38.37 19.04
N ASN A 52 14.10 -39.47 18.70
CA ASN A 52 12.73 -39.78 19.14
C ASN A 52 11.64 -38.77 18.70
N ILE A 53 11.84 -38.07 17.59
CA ILE A 53 10.86 -37.10 17.07
C ILE A 53 9.47 -37.72 16.83
N GLN A 54 9.40 -38.95 16.30
CA GLN A 54 8.14 -39.68 16.09
C GLN A 54 7.43 -40.04 17.40
N GLU A 55 8.19 -40.41 18.43
CA GLU A 55 7.64 -40.66 19.76
C GLU A 55 7.06 -39.36 20.35
N LYS A 56 7.76 -38.23 20.18
CA LYS A 56 7.29 -36.91 20.63
C LYS A 56 6.05 -36.42 19.87
N ILE A 57 6.00 -36.61 18.56
CA ILE A 57 4.81 -36.32 17.75
C ILE A 57 3.63 -37.16 18.26
N THR A 58 3.86 -38.47 18.44
CA THR A 58 2.84 -39.39 18.93
C THR A 58 2.39 -38.99 20.34
N GLU A 59 3.30 -38.69 21.25
CA GLU A 59 3.03 -38.21 22.62
C GLU A 59 2.16 -36.94 22.60
N TYR A 60 2.50 -35.95 21.77
CA TYR A 60 1.72 -34.72 21.67
C TYR A 60 0.35 -34.98 21.05
N LEU A 61 0.24 -35.84 20.03
CA LEU A 61 -1.04 -36.18 19.41
C LEU A 61 -1.94 -37.03 20.32
N GLU A 62 -1.36 -37.97 21.07
CA GLU A 62 -2.05 -38.75 22.11
C GLU A 62 -2.52 -37.85 23.25
N ARG A 63 -1.67 -36.90 23.68
CA ARG A 63 -2.07 -35.89 24.66
C ARG A 63 -3.19 -35.01 24.11
N VAL A 64 -3.13 -34.62 22.84
CA VAL A 64 -4.22 -33.92 22.15
C VAL A 64 -5.49 -34.76 22.16
N GLN A 65 -5.44 -36.06 21.88
CA GLN A 65 -6.62 -36.95 21.93
C GLN A 65 -7.17 -37.10 23.36
N ALA A 66 -6.30 -37.24 24.35
CA ALA A 66 -6.69 -37.31 25.76
C ALA A 66 -7.34 -36.01 26.23
N LEU A 67 -6.75 -34.86 25.87
CA LEU A 67 -7.30 -33.54 26.13
C LEU A 67 -8.58 -33.28 25.32
N HIS A 68 -8.67 -33.74 24.07
CA HIS A 68 -9.91 -33.69 23.27
C HIS A 68 -11.03 -34.47 23.95
N SER A 69 -10.74 -35.64 24.51
CA SER A 69 -11.71 -36.43 25.27
C SER A 69 -12.12 -35.73 26.57
N ALA A 70 -11.19 -35.04 27.25
CA ALA A 70 -11.46 -34.19 28.41
C ALA A 70 -12.25 -32.91 28.06
N VAL A 71 -12.04 -32.36 26.86
CA VAL A 71 -12.72 -31.18 26.32
C VAL A 71 -14.08 -31.52 25.69
N GLN A 72 -14.28 -32.75 25.21
CA GLN A 72 -15.58 -33.26 24.73
C GLN A 72 -16.47 -33.76 25.88
N SER A 73 -15.88 -34.21 27.00
CA SER A 73 -16.63 -34.61 28.20
C SER A 73 -17.03 -33.43 29.09
N LYS A 74 -16.33 -32.29 29.00
CA LYS A 74 -16.90 -31.00 29.36
C LYS A 74 -17.78 -30.53 28.20
N SER A 75 -19.07 -30.28 28.40
CA SER A 75 -19.84 -29.54 27.40
C SER A 75 -19.05 -28.27 27.05
N ALA A 76 -18.99 -27.87 25.76
CA ALA A 76 -18.39 -26.61 25.37
C ALA A 76 -18.78 -25.56 26.41
N ASP A 77 -17.79 -25.01 27.14
CA ASP A 77 -18.07 -24.11 28.24
C ASP A 77 -19.08 -23.08 27.71
N PRO A 78 -20.23 -22.89 28.39
CA PRO A 78 -21.25 -21.98 27.91
C PRO A 78 -20.59 -20.64 27.60
N LEU A 79 -20.97 -20.03 26.48
CA LEU A 79 -20.40 -18.74 26.08
C LEU A 79 -20.50 -17.76 27.25
N LYS A 80 -19.45 -16.95 27.42
CA LYS A 80 -19.41 -15.93 28.48
C LYS A 80 -20.70 -15.12 28.47
N SER A 81 -21.30 -14.99 29.65
CA SER A 81 -22.48 -14.15 29.83
C SER A 81 -22.13 -12.69 29.56
N LYS A 82 -23.13 -11.88 29.19
CA LYS A 82 -22.98 -10.42 29.04
C LYS A 82 -22.20 -9.79 30.21
N HIS A 83 -22.53 -10.15 31.45
CA HIS A 83 -21.87 -9.60 32.63
C HIS A 83 -20.38 -9.99 32.76
N GLN A 84 -19.98 -11.17 32.25
CA GLN A 84 -18.58 -11.58 32.20
C GLN A 84 -17.81 -10.81 31.11
N LEU A 85 -18.44 -10.57 29.97
CA LEU A 85 -17.87 -9.74 28.89
C LEU A 85 -17.73 -8.27 29.32
N ASP A 86 -18.72 -7.74 30.04
CA ASP A 86 -18.65 -6.41 30.66
C ASP A 86 -17.46 -6.31 31.63
N LEU A 87 -17.20 -7.36 32.43
CA LEU A 87 -16.04 -7.41 33.32
C LEU A 87 -14.72 -7.37 32.53
N GLU A 88 -14.62 -8.08 31.41
CA GLU A 88 -13.41 -8.07 30.56
C GLU A 88 -13.17 -6.71 29.92
N ARG A 89 -14.25 -6.05 29.47
CA ARG A 89 -14.18 -4.67 28.97
C ARG A 89 -13.77 -3.68 30.06
N ALA A 90 -14.29 -3.84 31.27
CA ALA A 90 -13.88 -3.02 32.41
C ALA A 90 -12.40 -3.22 32.75
N HIS A 91 -11.88 -4.44 32.72
CA HIS A 91 -10.45 -4.69 32.90
C HIS A 91 -9.63 -4.04 31.79
N PHE A 92 -10.06 -4.13 30.54
CA PHE A 92 -9.37 -3.49 29.42
C PHE A 92 -9.33 -1.97 29.57
N LEU A 93 -10.44 -1.34 29.99
CA LEU A 93 -10.48 0.09 30.31
C LEU A 93 -9.47 0.46 31.42
N VAL A 94 -9.40 -0.33 32.50
CA VAL A 94 -8.44 -0.09 33.59
C VAL A 94 -6.99 -0.25 33.15
N THR A 95 -6.67 -1.25 32.32
CA THR A 95 -5.33 -1.43 31.76
C THR A 95 -4.92 -0.24 30.90
N GLN A 96 -5.82 0.21 30.02
CA GLN A 96 -5.56 1.37 29.16
C GLN A 96 -5.46 2.67 29.97
N ALA A 97 -6.27 2.84 31.02
CA ALA A 97 -6.15 3.96 31.95
C ALA A 97 -4.77 3.98 32.64
N PHE A 98 -4.28 2.81 33.05
CA PHE A 98 -2.95 2.66 33.65
C PHE A 98 -1.83 3.00 32.66
N ASP A 99 -1.96 2.59 31.40
CA ASP A 99 -0.97 2.91 30.37
C ASP A 99 -0.92 4.42 30.05
N GLU A 100 -2.06 5.11 30.09
CA GLU A 100 -2.11 6.58 29.94
C GLU A 100 -1.62 7.31 31.19
N ASP A 101 -1.86 6.78 32.38
CA ASP A 101 -1.31 7.26 33.65
C ASP A 101 0.23 7.18 33.65
N GLU A 102 0.82 6.05 33.24
CA GLU A 102 2.28 5.90 33.09
C GLU A 102 2.88 6.84 32.04
N LYS A 103 2.11 7.24 31.02
CA LYS A 103 2.51 8.23 30.01
C LYS A 103 2.33 9.68 30.47
N GLU A 104 1.88 9.90 31.70
CA GLU A 104 1.54 11.21 32.27
C GLU A 104 0.38 11.93 31.56
N ASN A 105 -0.47 11.19 30.84
CA ASN A 105 -1.69 11.71 30.20
C ASN A 105 -2.86 11.66 31.19
N VAL A 106 -2.78 12.50 32.22
CA VAL A 106 -3.67 12.48 33.39
C VAL A 106 -5.16 12.62 33.04
N GLU A 107 -5.51 13.49 32.09
CA GLU A 107 -6.91 13.72 31.70
C GLU A 107 -7.55 12.46 31.10
N ASP A 108 -6.88 11.84 30.12
CA ASP A 108 -7.34 10.62 29.45
C ASP A 108 -7.39 9.43 30.43
N ALA A 109 -6.40 9.32 31.32
CA ALA A 109 -6.37 8.29 32.37
C ALA A 109 -7.57 8.39 33.33
N ILE A 110 -7.89 9.60 33.80
CA ILE A 110 -9.05 9.83 34.69
C ILE A 110 -10.36 9.49 33.98
N GLU A 111 -10.51 9.86 32.70
CA GLU A 111 -11.71 9.53 31.91
C GLU A 111 -11.89 8.01 31.82
N LEU A 112 -10.84 7.28 31.44
CA LEU A 112 -10.88 5.82 31.30
C LEU A 112 -11.15 5.10 32.64
N TYR A 113 -10.54 5.55 33.73
CA TYR A 113 -10.84 5.01 35.07
C TYR A 113 -12.29 5.25 35.46
N THR A 114 -12.81 6.46 35.23
CA THR A 114 -14.20 6.82 35.56
C THR A 114 -15.19 5.96 34.79
N GLU A 115 -14.95 5.77 33.49
CA GLU A 115 -15.76 4.89 32.65
C GLU A 115 -15.71 3.42 33.08
N ALA A 116 -14.55 2.93 33.50
CA ALA A 116 -14.41 1.57 34.04
C ALA A 116 -15.22 1.40 35.33
N VAL A 117 -15.21 2.41 36.21
CA VAL A 117 -16.00 2.43 37.45
C VAL A 117 -17.49 2.36 37.12
N ASP A 118 -17.97 3.20 36.21
CA ASP A 118 -19.38 3.24 35.82
C ASP A 118 -19.85 1.91 35.23
N LEU A 119 -19.05 1.31 34.33
CA LEU A 119 -19.35 -0.01 33.77
C LEU A 119 -19.38 -1.08 34.86
N CYS A 120 -18.36 -1.13 35.73
CA CYS A 120 -18.30 -2.08 36.83
C CYS A 120 -19.51 -1.99 37.76
N LEU A 121 -19.88 -0.77 38.17
CA LEU A 121 -21.00 -0.53 39.07
C LEU A 121 -22.31 -0.96 38.41
N LYS A 122 -22.57 -0.50 37.18
CA LYS A 122 -23.76 -0.88 36.42
C LYS A 122 -23.91 -2.40 36.29
N THR A 123 -22.87 -3.09 35.83
CA THR A 123 -22.88 -4.55 35.69
C THR A 123 -23.02 -5.24 37.04
N SER A 124 -22.45 -4.69 38.12
CA SER A 124 -22.57 -5.26 39.47
C SER A 124 -24.00 -5.21 40.03
N TYR A 125 -24.83 -4.25 39.57
CA TYR A 125 -26.24 -4.15 39.92
C TYR A 125 -27.12 -5.03 39.01
N GLU A 126 -26.71 -5.27 37.76
CA GLU A 126 -27.43 -6.13 36.81
C GLU A 126 -27.21 -7.65 37.09
N THR A 127 -26.05 -8.03 37.62
CA THR A 127 -25.72 -9.45 37.85
C THR A 127 -26.25 -10.00 39.18
N ALA A 128 -26.79 -11.24 39.12
CA ALA A 128 -27.17 -12.01 40.31
C ALA A 128 -26.01 -12.85 40.90
N ASP A 129 -24.90 -12.98 40.17
CA ASP A 129 -23.73 -13.75 40.62
C ASP A 129 -22.90 -12.94 41.64
N LYS A 130 -22.88 -13.42 42.89
CA LYS A 130 -22.14 -12.78 43.99
C LYS A 130 -20.62 -12.77 43.77
N ALA A 131 -20.05 -13.79 43.13
CA ALA A 131 -18.61 -13.85 42.88
C ALA A 131 -18.21 -12.80 41.85
N LEU A 132 -18.99 -12.71 40.76
CA LEU A 132 -18.80 -11.69 39.73
C LEU A 132 -19.04 -10.27 40.29
N GLN A 133 -20.07 -10.09 41.10
CA GLN A 133 -20.37 -8.83 41.77
C GLN A 133 -19.21 -8.36 42.66
N ASN A 134 -18.56 -9.27 43.40
CA ASN A 134 -17.40 -8.94 44.21
C ASN A 134 -16.19 -8.50 43.36
N LYS A 135 -15.91 -9.20 42.25
CA LYS A 135 -14.84 -8.83 41.31
C LYS A 135 -15.07 -7.44 40.71
N LEU A 136 -16.28 -7.17 40.23
CA LEU A 136 -16.66 -5.86 39.66
C LEU A 136 -16.51 -4.74 40.70
N LYS A 137 -16.99 -4.94 41.93
CA LYS A 137 -16.85 -3.95 43.02
C LYS A 137 -15.39 -3.72 43.41
N GLN A 138 -14.57 -4.77 43.41
CA GLN A 138 -13.14 -4.64 43.68
C GLN A 138 -12.43 -3.82 42.60
N LEU A 139 -12.68 -4.13 41.33
CA LEU A 139 -12.10 -3.41 40.20
C LEU A 139 -12.55 -1.94 40.18
N ALA A 140 -13.84 -1.68 40.44
CA ALA A 140 -14.37 -0.32 40.57
C ALA A 140 -13.67 0.47 41.69
N ARG A 141 -13.45 -0.12 42.87
CA ARG A 141 -12.75 0.55 43.97
C ARG A 141 -11.31 0.90 43.57
N GLN A 142 -10.58 -0.04 42.99
CA GLN A 142 -9.21 0.19 42.55
C GLN A 142 -9.10 1.31 41.50
N ALA A 143 -10.01 1.31 40.52
CA ALA A 143 -10.08 2.34 39.50
C ALA A 143 -10.46 3.71 40.09
N LEU A 144 -11.42 3.75 41.01
CA LEU A 144 -11.85 4.98 41.68
C LEU A 144 -10.74 5.57 42.55
N ASP A 145 -10.11 4.77 43.40
CA ASP A 145 -9.01 5.20 44.27
C ASP A 145 -7.88 5.83 43.43
N ARG A 146 -7.59 5.25 42.25
CA ARG A 146 -6.56 5.77 41.36
C ARG A 146 -7.00 7.06 40.64
N ALA A 147 -8.24 7.13 40.16
CA ALA A 147 -8.79 8.34 39.55
C ALA A 147 -8.81 9.52 40.54
N GLU A 148 -9.16 9.27 41.81
CA GLU A 148 -9.12 10.27 42.88
C GLU A 148 -7.69 10.73 43.17
N ALA A 149 -6.73 9.81 43.26
CA ALA A 149 -5.32 10.14 43.47
C ALA A 149 -4.73 10.99 42.33
N LEU A 150 -5.19 10.79 41.09
CA LEU A 150 -4.82 11.60 39.93
C LEU A 150 -5.55 12.95 39.88
N SER A 151 -6.72 13.04 40.51
CA SER A 151 -7.56 14.24 40.57
C SER A 151 -7.19 15.20 41.72
N GLU A 152 -6.46 14.73 42.73
CA GLU A 152 -5.93 15.60 43.79
C GLU A 152 -4.93 16.62 43.19
N PRO A 153 -5.04 17.93 43.47
CA PRO A 153 -4.30 18.94 42.73
C PRO A 153 -2.79 18.79 42.94
N LEU A 154 -2.02 18.97 41.85
CA LEU A 154 -0.59 19.30 41.81
C LEU A 154 -0.25 20.48 42.76
N THR A 155 -0.20 20.21 44.06
CA THR A 155 0.37 21.11 45.06
C THR A 155 1.84 20.75 45.19
N LYS A 156 2.66 21.37 44.34
CA LYS A 156 4.12 21.40 44.57
C LYS A 156 4.40 21.86 46.01
N PRO A 157 5.36 21.26 46.73
CA PRO A 157 5.81 21.81 48.00
C PRO A 157 6.64 23.07 47.69
N VAL A 158 6.03 24.24 47.80
CA VAL A 158 6.77 25.51 47.69
C VAL A 158 7.51 25.77 49.00
N CYS A 159 8.81 25.92 48.84
CA CYS A 159 9.79 26.34 49.82
C CYS A 159 9.35 27.60 50.59
N LYS A 160 9.58 27.62 51.91
CA LYS A 160 9.29 28.73 52.82
C LYS A 160 9.97 30.03 52.37
N ILE A 161 9.18 31.05 52.00
CA ILE A 161 9.59 32.46 52.11
C ILE A 161 8.42 33.27 52.69
N ARG A 162 8.74 34.15 53.63
CA ARG A 162 7.85 34.94 54.50
C ARG A 162 7.32 36.23 53.83
N SER A 163 6.10 36.60 54.26
CA SER A 163 5.53 37.97 54.41
C SER A 163 5.08 38.68 53.10
N THR A 164 4.00 39.47 53.00
CA THR A 164 3.14 40.21 53.96
C THR A 164 1.71 40.44 53.40
N ASN A 165 0.75 40.56 54.32
CA ASN A 165 -0.63 41.10 54.26
C ASN A 165 -1.02 42.05 53.10
N VAL A 166 -2.22 41.87 52.51
CA VAL A 166 -3.36 42.85 52.46
C VAL A 166 -4.70 42.10 52.27
N LYS A 167 -5.77 42.62 52.90
CA LYS A 167 -7.14 42.10 53.10
C LYS A 167 -8.15 42.50 51.96
N PRO A 168 -9.43 42.03 52.00
CA PRO A 168 -10.23 41.58 50.83
C PRO A 168 -11.43 42.49 50.46
N LYS A 169 -12.14 42.21 49.33
CA LYS A 169 -13.61 42.43 49.12
C LYS A 169 -14.14 41.95 47.73
N PRO A 170 -15.48 41.81 47.48
CA PRO A 170 -16.20 40.52 47.35
C PRO A 170 -16.99 40.35 46.00
N PRO A 171 -17.86 39.31 45.80
CA PRO A 171 -18.29 38.74 44.51
C PRO A 171 -19.62 39.36 43.99
N PRO A 172 -20.17 39.05 42.79
CA PRO A 172 -20.97 37.82 42.50
C PRO A 172 -20.85 37.39 41.01
N VAL A 173 -21.47 36.38 40.38
CA VAL A 173 -22.85 35.86 40.41
C VAL A 173 -22.82 34.46 39.78
N ARG A 174 -23.43 33.47 40.44
CA ARG A 174 -23.89 32.21 39.82
C ARG A 174 -25.14 32.51 39.01
N ALA A 175 -25.14 32.19 37.72
CA ALA A 175 -26.36 31.97 36.96
C ALA A 175 -26.58 30.45 36.84
N HIS A 176 -27.57 29.95 37.59
CA HIS A 176 -28.19 28.65 37.32
C HIS A 176 -29.32 28.85 36.32
N PHE A 177 -29.39 28.01 35.29
CA PHE A 177 -30.60 27.64 34.55
C PHE A 177 -30.37 26.27 33.85
N PRO A 178 -31.43 25.54 33.48
CA PRO A 178 -31.77 24.25 34.09
C PRO A 178 -31.55 23.04 33.16
N LEU A 179 -31.68 21.85 33.77
CA LEU A 179 -31.67 20.53 33.14
C LEU A 179 -32.60 20.39 31.93
N GLY A 180 -32.08 19.79 30.85
CA GLY A 180 -32.87 19.01 29.90
C GLY A 180 -32.41 19.05 28.43
N ALA A 181 -31.55 18.10 28.02
CA ALA A 181 -31.62 17.26 26.79
C ALA A 181 -30.24 16.63 26.47
N ASN A 182 -30.25 15.32 26.19
CA ASN A 182 -29.11 14.43 25.87
C ASN A 182 -27.97 15.05 25.04
N PRO A 183 -26.68 14.82 25.40
CA PRO A 183 -25.55 15.10 24.53
C PRO A 183 -24.79 13.81 24.16
N PHE A 184 -25.21 13.11 23.10
CA PHE A 184 -24.29 12.35 22.24
C PHE A 184 -24.29 13.02 20.87
N LEU A 185 -23.68 14.20 20.84
CA LEU A 185 -23.25 14.88 19.63
C LEU A 185 -21.82 15.32 19.94
N GLU A 186 -20.87 14.55 19.44
CA GLU A 186 -19.45 14.90 19.47
C GLU A 186 -19.30 16.33 18.93
N ARG A 187 -18.82 17.24 19.78
CA ARG A 187 -18.35 18.54 19.29
C ARG A 187 -17.09 18.29 18.46
N PRO A 188 -16.91 18.95 17.31
CA PRO A 188 -15.65 18.87 16.58
C PRO A 188 -14.55 19.45 17.47
N GLN A 189 -13.60 18.61 17.89
CA GLN A 189 -12.40 19.06 18.58
C GLN A 189 -11.66 20.08 17.70
N SER A 190 -11.20 21.14 18.33
CA SER A 190 -10.43 22.22 17.71
C SER A 190 -9.17 21.67 17.04
N PHE A 191 -9.03 21.92 15.74
CA PHE A 191 -7.85 21.60 14.93
C PHE A 191 -6.59 22.29 15.49
N ILE A 192 -5.80 21.56 16.27
CA ILE A 192 -4.38 21.85 16.44
C ILE A 192 -3.70 21.25 15.22
N SER A 193 -3.12 22.08 14.34
CA SER A 193 -2.52 21.60 13.08
C SER A 193 -1.37 20.61 13.37
N PRO A 194 -1.51 19.31 13.08
CA PRO A 194 -0.38 18.40 13.12
C PRO A 194 0.52 18.79 11.94
N GLN A 195 1.81 19.00 12.19
CA GLN A 195 2.76 19.21 11.10
C GLN A 195 2.65 18.04 10.12
N SER A 196 2.26 18.31 8.87
CA SER A 196 2.06 17.30 7.82
C SER A 196 3.41 16.83 7.30
N CYS A 197 4.10 16.00 8.07
CA CYS A 197 5.29 15.30 7.64
C CYS A 197 4.93 13.92 7.09
N ASP A 198 5.68 13.45 6.10
CA ASP A 198 5.67 12.03 5.76
C ASP A 198 6.28 11.18 6.90
N ALA A 199 6.22 9.86 6.77
CA ALA A 199 6.80 8.94 7.74
C ALA A 199 8.33 9.10 7.91
N GLN A 200 8.98 9.92 7.08
CA GLN A 200 10.43 10.18 7.05
C GLN A 200 10.77 11.62 7.49
N GLY A 201 9.80 12.42 7.92
CA GLY A 201 10.00 13.77 8.43
C GLY A 201 10.04 14.89 7.37
N GLN A 202 9.80 14.59 6.08
CA GLN A 202 9.68 15.62 5.03
C GLN A 202 8.31 16.30 5.11
N LYS A 203 8.30 17.64 5.09
CA LYS A 203 7.06 18.42 5.04
C LYS A 203 6.47 18.38 3.64
N TYR A 204 5.23 17.93 3.52
CA TYR A 204 4.49 18.00 2.25
C TYR A 204 4.25 19.45 1.82
N THR A 205 4.32 19.70 0.51
CA THR A 205 3.88 20.97 -0.07
C THR A 205 2.36 21.12 -0.02
N ALA A 206 1.84 22.35 -0.16
CA ALA A 206 0.39 22.60 -0.18
C ALA A 206 -0.33 21.81 -1.30
N GLU A 207 0.31 21.66 -2.46
CA GLU A 207 -0.20 20.86 -3.58
C GLU A 207 -0.30 19.38 -3.20
N GLU A 208 0.74 18.83 -2.57
CA GLU A 208 0.76 17.42 -2.16
C GLU A 208 -0.28 17.13 -1.08
N ILE A 209 -0.46 18.04 -0.13
CA ILE A 209 -1.51 17.93 0.89
C ILE A 209 -2.89 17.90 0.22
N GLU A 210 -3.12 18.73 -0.80
CA GLU A 210 -4.39 18.73 -1.54
C GLU A 210 -4.61 17.43 -2.30
N VAL A 211 -3.58 16.88 -2.95
CA VAL A 211 -3.64 15.56 -3.59
C VAL A 211 -4.00 14.48 -2.57
N LEU A 212 -3.26 14.42 -1.45
CA LEU A 212 -3.46 13.40 -0.42
C LEU A 212 -4.80 13.50 0.29
N ARG A 213 -5.34 14.72 0.45
CA ARG A 213 -6.69 15.01 0.95
C ARG A 213 -7.75 14.58 -0.05
N THR A 214 -7.61 14.94 -1.32
CA THR A 214 -8.56 14.53 -2.35
C THR A 214 -8.61 13.00 -2.45
N THR A 215 -7.45 12.34 -2.44
CA THR A 215 -7.35 10.89 -2.58
C THR A 215 -7.41 10.14 -1.25
N SER A 216 -7.79 10.80 -0.15
CA SER A 216 -8.13 10.12 1.12
C SER A 216 -9.53 9.54 1.07
N LYS A 217 -10.43 10.10 0.26
CA LYS A 217 -11.79 9.62 0.10
C LYS A 217 -11.83 8.48 -0.92
N ILE A 218 -11.80 7.25 -0.42
CA ILE A 218 -11.85 6.01 -1.22
C ILE A 218 -13.22 5.39 -1.02
N ASN A 219 -13.96 5.13 -2.10
CA ASN A 219 -15.32 4.58 -2.05
C ASN A 219 -16.28 5.37 -1.14
N GLY A 220 -16.10 6.70 -1.10
CA GLY A 220 -16.88 7.60 -0.25
C GLY A 220 -16.42 7.69 1.22
N ILE A 221 -15.50 6.83 1.65
CA ILE A 221 -14.98 6.76 3.02
C ILE A 221 -13.63 7.46 3.11
N GLU A 222 -13.43 8.27 4.14
CA GLU A 222 -12.18 8.97 4.38
C GLU A 222 -11.16 8.08 5.11
N TYR A 223 -9.99 7.91 4.50
CA TYR A 223 -8.80 7.26 5.05
C TYR A 223 -7.66 8.26 5.04
N VAL A 224 -7.40 8.93 6.17
CA VAL A 224 -6.33 9.92 6.25
C VAL A 224 -4.94 9.27 6.33
N PRO A 225 -3.87 9.98 5.91
CA PRO A 225 -2.50 9.54 6.16
C PRO A 225 -2.29 9.22 7.64
N PHE A 226 -1.58 8.14 7.92
CA PHE A 226 -1.22 7.72 9.28
C PHE A 226 -0.14 8.67 9.82
N MET A 227 -0.42 9.27 10.97
CA MET A 227 0.43 10.26 11.65
C MET A 227 0.74 9.79 13.08
N ASN A 228 1.76 10.38 13.72
CA ASN A 228 2.13 10.00 15.10
C ASN A 228 1.00 10.21 16.12
N VAL A 229 0.06 11.13 15.86
CA VAL A 229 -1.13 11.31 16.70
C VAL A 229 -2.05 10.10 16.70
N ASP A 230 -2.05 9.30 15.64
CA ASP A 230 -2.87 8.08 15.53
C ASP A 230 -2.37 6.96 16.44
N LEU A 231 -1.15 7.04 16.95
CA LEU A 231 -0.66 6.13 18.00
C LEU A 231 -1.38 6.36 19.34
N ARG A 232 -2.10 7.47 19.49
CA ARG A 232 -2.97 7.78 20.64
C ARG A 232 -4.44 7.52 20.35
N GLU A 233 -4.75 6.78 19.28
CA GLU A 233 -6.12 6.39 18.97
C GLU A 233 -6.70 5.59 20.15
N ARG A 234 -7.86 6.00 20.64
CA ARG A 234 -8.52 5.34 21.77
C ARG A 234 -9.17 4.04 21.32
N PHE A 235 -8.89 2.95 22.03
CA PHE A 235 -9.45 1.62 21.74
C PHE A 235 -10.43 1.11 22.82
N ALA A 236 -10.38 1.67 24.02
CA ALA A 236 -11.21 1.25 25.14
C ALA A 236 -12.50 2.07 25.25
N TYR A 237 -13.63 1.35 25.31
CA TYR A 237 -14.97 1.91 25.41
C TYR A 237 -15.89 1.07 26.30
N PRO A 238 -16.83 1.68 27.05
CA PRO A 238 -17.78 0.95 27.90
C PRO A 238 -18.81 0.14 27.12
N MET A 239 -18.99 0.44 25.83
CA MET A 239 -19.88 -0.26 24.91
C MET A 239 -19.08 -0.81 23.73
N PRO A 240 -19.46 -1.96 23.15
CA PRO A 240 -18.75 -2.50 22.00
C PRO A 240 -18.82 -1.53 20.82
N PHE A 241 -17.67 -1.24 20.24
CA PHE A 241 -17.51 -0.35 19.10
C PHE A 241 -18.25 -0.91 17.88
N CYS A 242 -18.89 -0.01 17.15
CA CYS A 242 -19.53 -0.28 15.88
C CYS A 242 -18.98 0.70 14.87
N ASP A 243 -18.64 0.21 13.68
CA ASP A 243 -18.16 1.04 12.60
C ASP A 243 -19.24 2.04 12.18
N ARG A 244 -18.89 3.33 12.12
CA ARG A 244 -19.81 4.41 11.75
C ARG A 244 -20.39 4.25 10.34
N TRP A 245 -19.69 3.52 9.47
CA TRP A 245 -20.12 3.22 8.10
C TRP A 245 -20.97 1.95 7.99
N GLY A 246 -21.19 1.25 9.11
CA GLY A 246 -21.99 0.04 9.16
C GLY A 246 -21.27 -1.20 8.64
N LYS A 247 -22.07 -2.23 8.35
CA LYS A 247 -21.60 -3.55 7.92
C LYS A 247 -21.15 -3.52 6.46
N LEU A 248 -20.08 -4.25 6.15
CA LEU A 248 -19.57 -4.30 4.79
C LEU A 248 -20.57 -4.97 3.83
N PRO A 249 -20.74 -4.45 2.61
CA PRO A 249 -21.50 -5.13 1.57
C PRO A 249 -20.91 -6.52 1.30
N LEU A 250 -21.77 -7.55 1.35
CA LEU A 250 -21.41 -8.93 1.04
C LEU A 250 -21.45 -9.18 -0.47
N SER A 251 -20.58 -10.06 -0.96
CA SER A 251 -20.61 -10.53 -2.35
C SER A 251 -21.90 -11.33 -2.63
N PRO A 252 -22.32 -11.44 -3.90
CA PRO A 252 -23.45 -12.30 -4.28
C PRO A 252 -23.30 -13.73 -3.76
N LYS A 253 -22.09 -14.28 -3.79
CA LYS A 253 -21.79 -15.63 -3.29
C LYS A 253 -21.93 -15.73 -1.77
N GLN A 254 -21.50 -14.73 -0.99
CA GLN A 254 -21.67 -14.74 0.46
C GLN A 254 -23.15 -14.60 0.86
N LYS A 255 -23.93 -13.81 0.13
CA LYS A 255 -25.35 -13.56 0.45
C LYS A 255 -26.21 -14.84 0.42
N THR A 256 -25.83 -15.85 -0.35
CA THR A 256 -26.63 -17.09 -0.46
C THR A 256 -26.56 -17.97 0.78
N THR A 257 -25.45 -17.91 1.53
CA THR A 257 -25.22 -18.72 2.74
C THR A 257 -25.21 -17.90 4.01
N PHE A 258 -25.23 -16.57 3.90
CA PHE A 258 -25.18 -15.64 5.01
C PHE A 258 -26.35 -15.82 5.98
N SER A 259 -26.00 -15.93 7.27
CA SER A 259 -26.96 -16.04 8.37
C SER A 259 -27.02 -14.74 9.17
N LYS A 260 -25.90 -14.33 9.76
CA LYS A 260 -25.82 -13.13 10.62
C LYS A 260 -24.38 -12.62 10.73
N TRP A 261 -24.25 -11.42 11.28
CA TRP A 261 -22.98 -10.88 11.74
C TRP A 261 -22.80 -11.22 13.22
N VAL A 262 -21.60 -11.62 13.60
CA VAL A 262 -21.26 -12.04 14.97
C VAL A 262 -19.96 -11.39 15.40
N ARG A 263 -19.75 -11.21 16.71
CA ARG A 263 -18.46 -10.82 17.27
C ARG A 263 -17.64 -12.07 17.63
N PRO A 264 -16.32 -11.94 17.85
CA PRO A 264 -15.48 -13.04 18.30
C PRO A 264 -16.01 -13.75 19.56
N GLU A 265 -16.57 -12.99 20.50
CA GLU A 265 -17.17 -13.48 21.75
C GLU A 265 -18.42 -14.34 21.54
N ASP A 266 -19.10 -14.22 20.39
CA ASP A 266 -20.22 -15.08 20.02
C ASP A 266 -19.76 -16.43 19.43
N LEU A 267 -18.47 -16.56 19.10
CA LEU A 267 -17.87 -17.72 18.43
C LEU A 267 -17.02 -18.56 19.37
N THR A 268 -16.32 -17.93 20.32
CA THR A 268 -15.38 -18.59 21.23
C THR A 268 -15.29 -17.85 22.57
N ASN A 269 -15.00 -18.59 23.65
CA ASN A 269 -14.78 -18.00 24.96
C ASN A 269 -13.43 -17.30 25.09
N ASN A 270 -12.43 -17.66 24.28
CA ASN A 270 -11.06 -17.15 24.42
C ASN A 270 -10.55 -16.55 23.09
N PRO A 271 -11.21 -15.51 22.57
CA PRO A 271 -10.74 -14.83 21.37
C PRO A 271 -9.35 -14.24 21.62
N THR A 272 -8.50 -14.28 20.61
CA THR A 272 -7.11 -13.82 20.68
C THR A 272 -6.73 -13.20 19.35
N MET A 273 -5.93 -12.13 19.41
CA MET A 273 -5.49 -11.45 18.20
C MET A 273 -4.62 -12.37 17.34
N ILE A 274 -3.53 -12.89 17.92
CA ILE A 274 -2.59 -13.80 17.27
C ILE A 274 -2.09 -14.82 18.32
N TYR A 275 -2.22 -16.12 18.04
CA TYR A 275 -1.49 -17.17 18.77
C TYR A 275 -0.13 -17.42 18.11
N THR A 276 -0.09 -17.50 16.77
CA THR A 276 1.12 -17.67 15.97
C THR A 276 0.95 -17.07 14.58
N VAL A 277 1.95 -16.33 14.09
CA VAL A 277 1.93 -15.69 12.76
C VAL A 277 2.22 -16.73 11.69
N SER A 278 1.29 -17.64 11.40
CA SER A 278 1.51 -18.82 10.55
C SER A 278 0.89 -18.72 9.16
N SER A 279 1.70 -18.94 8.12
CA SER A 279 1.18 -19.12 6.76
C SER A 279 0.34 -20.39 6.64
N PHE A 280 0.53 -21.37 7.53
CA PHE A 280 -0.17 -22.65 7.49
C PHE A 280 -1.59 -22.55 8.03
N SER A 281 -1.85 -21.62 8.96
CA SER A 281 -3.16 -21.46 9.59
C SER A 281 -4.15 -20.72 8.69
N ILE A 282 -3.67 -19.91 7.75
CA ILE A 282 -4.52 -19.12 6.84
C ILE A 282 -5.30 -20.02 5.87
N LYS A 283 -6.61 -19.79 5.80
CA LYS A 283 -7.53 -20.45 4.88
C LYS A 283 -8.49 -19.44 4.24
N GLN A 284 -8.52 -19.42 2.92
CA GLN A 284 -9.50 -18.68 2.14
C GLN A 284 -10.85 -19.40 2.12
N THR A 285 -11.93 -18.62 2.10
CA THR A 285 -13.31 -19.12 2.00
C THR A 285 -13.94 -18.70 0.67
N ILE A 286 -15.19 -18.26 0.68
CA ILE A 286 -15.97 -17.87 -0.50
C ILE A 286 -15.56 -16.50 -1.09
N VAL A 287 -14.55 -15.86 -0.49
CA VAL A 287 -14.00 -14.57 -0.90
C VAL A 287 -13.27 -14.70 -2.23
N SER A 288 -13.47 -13.71 -3.12
CA SER A 288 -12.95 -13.67 -4.49
C SER A 288 -11.45 -13.33 -4.59
N ASP A 289 -10.89 -12.60 -3.62
CA ASP A 289 -9.53 -12.08 -3.68
C ASP A 289 -8.48 -13.08 -3.16
N CYS A 290 -8.08 -14.02 -4.02
CA CYS A 290 -7.02 -14.98 -3.70
C CYS A 290 -5.64 -14.35 -3.55
N SER A 291 -5.34 -13.26 -4.26
CA SER A 291 -4.03 -12.64 -4.24
C SER A 291 -3.75 -11.94 -2.92
N PHE A 292 -4.77 -11.37 -2.27
CA PHE A 292 -4.62 -10.82 -0.94
C PHE A 292 -4.30 -11.90 0.11
N VAL A 293 -5.00 -13.04 0.06
CA VAL A 293 -4.75 -14.15 1.00
C VAL A 293 -3.36 -14.78 0.77
N ALA A 294 -2.93 -14.93 -0.49
CA ALA A 294 -1.56 -15.33 -0.80
C ALA A 294 -0.53 -14.32 -0.24
N SER A 295 -0.83 -13.03 -0.31
CA SER A 295 0.01 -11.94 0.20
C SER A 295 0.14 -11.97 1.73
N LEU A 296 -0.95 -12.27 2.45
CA LEU A 296 -0.91 -12.53 3.89
C LEU A 296 -0.06 -13.75 4.23
N ALA A 297 -0.20 -14.84 3.48
CA ALA A 297 0.57 -16.06 3.71
C ALA A 297 2.07 -15.86 3.55
N ILE A 298 2.53 -15.21 2.48
CA ILE A 298 3.96 -14.95 2.30
C ILE A 298 4.50 -13.94 3.32
N SER A 299 3.71 -12.94 3.70
CA SER A 299 4.11 -11.96 4.73
C SER A 299 4.26 -12.62 6.11
N ALA A 300 3.34 -13.52 6.48
CA ALA A 300 3.42 -14.29 7.71
C ALA A 300 4.61 -15.27 7.72
N ALA A 301 4.89 -15.91 6.58
CA ALA A 301 6.05 -16.78 6.42
C ALA A 301 7.37 -16.00 6.54
N TYR A 302 7.42 -14.79 5.97
CA TYR A 302 8.58 -13.89 6.05
C TYR A 302 8.84 -13.43 7.47
N GLU A 303 7.80 -12.96 8.17
CA GLU A 303 7.92 -12.43 9.53
C GLU A 303 8.52 -13.49 10.46
N ARG A 304 8.03 -14.73 10.41
CA ARG A 304 8.61 -15.85 11.16
C ARG A 304 10.06 -16.12 10.75
N ARG A 305 10.34 -16.23 9.44
CA ARG A 305 11.65 -16.64 8.95
C ARG A 305 12.76 -15.65 9.30
N PHE A 306 12.47 -14.36 9.24
CA PHE A 306 13.47 -13.30 9.39
C PHE A 306 13.32 -12.50 10.68
N ASN A 307 12.34 -12.83 11.53
CA ASN A 307 11.99 -12.09 12.74
C ASN A 307 11.81 -10.58 12.48
N LYS A 308 11.03 -10.25 11.43
CA LYS A 308 10.76 -8.88 10.98
C LYS A 308 9.26 -8.67 10.86
N LYS A 309 8.71 -7.79 11.71
CA LYS A 309 7.28 -7.53 11.86
C LYS A 309 6.67 -6.86 10.61
N LEU A 310 6.01 -7.63 9.75
CA LEU A 310 5.25 -7.14 8.58
C LEU A 310 3.73 -7.18 8.83
N ILE A 311 3.25 -8.15 9.60
CA ILE A 311 1.84 -8.37 9.95
C ILE A 311 1.54 -7.78 11.34
N THR A 312 2.34 -8.12 12.34
CA THR A 312 2.09 -7.70 13.74
C THR A 312 2.17 -6.17 13.90
N SER A 313 3.06 -5.51 13.15
CA SER A 313 3.32 -4.06 13.25
C SER A 313 2.23 -3.16 12.65
N ILE A 314 1.26 -3.75 11.93
CA ILE A 314 0.18 -3.01 11.27
C ILE A 314 -1.18 -3.14 11.96
N ILE A 315 -1.31 -3.96 13.00
CA ILE A 315 -2.56 -4.21 13.73
C ILE A 315 -2.50 -3.49 15.08
N TYR A 316 -3.57 -2.77 15.42
CA TYR A 316 -3.73 -2.05 16.68
C TYR A 316 -5.11 -2.36 17.31
N PRO A 317 -5.25 -2.35 18.65
CA PRO A 317 -4.28 -1.88 19.64
C PRO A 317 -3.05 -2.79 19.78
N GLN A 318 -1.96 -2.21 20.30
CA GLN A 318 -0.72 -2.91 20.61
C GLN A 318 -0.38 -2.75 22.09
N ASN A 319 0.15 -3.80 22.69
CA ASN A 319 0.65 -3.77 24.06
C ASN A 319 2.00 -3.04 24.16
N LYS A 320 2.59 -3.00 25.37
CA LYS A 320 3.89 -2.36 25.65
C LYS A 320 5.05 -2.87 24.81
N ASP A 321 5.01 -4.12 24.36
CA ASP A 321 6.03 -4.75 23.51
C ASP A 321 5.81 -4.46 22.01
N GLY A 322 4.79 -3.68 21.67
CA GLY A 322 4.39 -3.41 20.29
C GLY A 322 3.81 -4.65 19.59
N GLU A 323 3.25 -5.59 20.35
CA GLU A 323 2.53 -6.76 19.85
C GLU A 323 1.02 -6.48 19.82
N PRO A 324 0.31 -6.94 18.79
CA PRO A 324 -1.13 -6.68 18.67
C PRO A 324 -1.92 -7.46 19.72
N GLU A 325 -2.87 -6.80 20.36
CA GLU A 325 -3.67 -7.38 21.45
C GLU A 325 -5.15 -7.50 21.10
N TYR A 326 -5.84 -8.44 21.76
CA TYR A 326 -7.28 -8.58 21.63
C TYR A 326 -7.97 -7.43 22.36
N ASN A 327 -8.88 -6.75 21.67
CA ASN A 327 -9.71 -5.69 22.23
C ASN A 327 -11.15 -6.19 22.44
N PRO A 328 -11.62 -6.39 23.69
CA PRO A 328 -13.00 -6.79 23.97
C PRO A 328 -14.01 -5.68 23.68
N CYS A 329 -13.58 -4.42 23.53
CA CYS A 329 -14.43 -3.33 23.05
C CYS A 329 -14.66 -3.41 21.54
N GLY A 330 -13.98 -4.31 20.81
CA GLY A 330 -14.25 -4.61 19.40
C GLY A 330 -13.85 -3.51 18.40
N LYS A 331 -12.99 -2.56 18.79
CA LYS A 331 -12.39 -1.56 17.89
C LYS A 331 -10.98 -1.96 17.51
N TYR A 332 -10.67 -1.94 16.22
CA TYR A 332 -9.33 -2.20 15.71
C TYR A 332 -8.94 -1.16 14.68
N MET A 333 -7.63 -0.95 14.53
CA MET A 333 -7.04 -0.13 13.48
C MET A 333 -6.01 -0.96 12.73
N VAL A 334 -6.11 -0.95 11.40
CA VAL A 334 -5.12 -1.58 10.51
C VAL A 334 -4.43 -0.48 9.70
N LYS A 335 -3.10 -0.50 9.69
CA LYS A 335 -2.28 0.44 8.92
C LYS A 335 -1.98 -0.16 7.54
N LEU A 336 -2.55 0.43 6.49
CA LEU A 336 -2.35 -0.01 5.09
C LEU A 336 -1.67 1.08 4.28
N HIS A 337 -0.82 0.70 3.32
CA HIS A 337 -0.14 1.63 2.41
C HIS A 337 -0.99 1.89 1.16
N LEU A 338 -1.68 3.02 1.13
CA LEU A 338 -2.69 3.31 0.13
C LEU A 338 -2.43 4.69 -0.49
N ASN A 339 -2.48 4.77 -1.81
CA ASN A 339 -2.29 6.04 -2.54
C ASN A 339 -0.98 6.75 -2.12
N GLY A 340 0.12 5.97 -2.09
CA GLY A 340 1.49 6.43 -1.89
C GLY A 340 1.94 6.65 -0.43
N VAL A 341 1.04 6.50 0.55
CA VAL A 341 1.30 6.75 1.97
C VAL A 341 0.64 5.70 2.88
N PRO A 342 1.18 5.44 4.09
CA PRO A 342 0.45 4.68 5.09
C PRO A 342 -0.82 5.43 5.52
N ARG A 343 -1.93 4.72 5.69
CA ARG A 343 -3.24 5.25 6.11
C ARG A 343 -3.84 4.37 7.18
N LYS A 344 -4.61 4.98 8.10
CA LYS A 344 -5.34 4.24 9.12
C LYS A 344 -6.69 3.75 8.63
N VAL A 345 -7.00 2.49 8.91
CA VAL A 345 -8.29 1.87 8.62
C VAL A 345 -8.89 1.37 9.92
N ILE A 346 -9.86 2.13 10.45
CA ILE A 346 -10.62 1.73 11.64
C ILE A 346 -11.71 0.73 11.22
N ILE A 347 -11.84 -0.36 11.95
CA ILE A 347 -12.89 -1.38 11.79
C ILE A 347 -13.45 -1.78 13.15
N ASP A 348 -14.70 -2.26 13.15
CA ASP A 348 -15.18 -3.12 14.24
C ASP A 348 -14.83 -4.60 14.00
N ASP A 349 -15.12 -5.47 14.96
CA ASP A 349 -14.85 -6.91 14.89
C ASP A 349 -16.06 -7.79 14.50
N GLN A 350 -17.13 -7.20 13.97
CA GLN A 350 -18.25 -8.00 13.46
C GLN A 350 -17.84 -8.75 12.20
N LEU A 351 -18.00 -10.08 12.18
CA LEU A 351 -17.67 -10.94 11.04
C LEU A 351 -18.92 -11.67 10.51
N PRO A 352 -19.04 -11.88 9.20
CA PRO A 352 -20.18 -12.58 8.61
C PRO A 352 -20.02 -14.10 8.77
N VAL A 353 -21.10 -14.78 9.19
CA VAL A 353 -21.13 -16.24 9.29
C VAL A 353 -22.29 -16.85 8.51
N ASP A 354 -22.12 -18.12 8.14
CA ASP A 354 -23.16 -18.92 7.51
C ASP A 354 -24.14 -19.53 8.53
N HIS A 355 -25.11 -20.30 8.04
CA HIS A 355 -26.11 -20.99 8.88
C HIS A 355 -25.52 -22.08 9.79
N LYS A 356 -24.29 -22.52 9.54
CA LYS A 356 -23.54 -23.49 10.36
C LYS A 356 -22.61 -22.81 11.37
N GLY A 357 -22.54 -21.47 11.37
CA GLY A 357 -21.65 -20.70 12.22
C GLY A 357 -20.20 -20.63 11.71
N GLU A 358 -19.96 -20.97 10.45
CA GLU A 358 -18.64 -20.84 9.82
C GLU A 358 -18.45 -19.44 9.22
N LEU A 359 -17.24 -18.91 9.32
CA LEU A 359 -16.89 -17.58 8.80
C LEU A 359 -16.96 -17.53 7.27
N LEU A 360 -17.54 -16.46 6.74
CA LEU A 360 -17.65 -16.17 5.31
C LEU A 360 -16.53 -15.25 4.79
N CYS A 361 -15.60 -14.87 5.67
CA CYS A 361 -14.33 -14.20 5.38
C CYS A 361 -13.17 -15.21 5.46
N SER A 362 -11.97 -14.84 5.06
CA SER A 362 -10.78 -15.66 5.31
C SER A 362 -10.50 -15.75 6.81
N TYR A 363 -10.00 -16.90 7.26
CA TYR A 363 -9.82 -17.18 8.69
C TYR A 363 -8.59 -18.03 8.97
N SER A 364 -8.22 -18.12 10.25
CA SER A 364 -7.24 -19.09 10.74
C SER A 364 -7.92 -20.43 11.06
N ASN A 365 -7.25 -21.54 10.78
CA ASN A 365 -7.69 -22.88 11.23
C ASN A 365 -7.91 -22.94 12.76
N ASN A 366 -7.32 -22.03 13.54
CA ASN A 366 -7.72 -21.76 14.90
C ASN A 366 -8.85 -20.71 14.94
N LYS A 367 -10.06 -21.15 15.27
CA LYS A 367 -11.25 -20.28 15.36
C LYS A 367 -11.16 -19.16 16.40
N SER A 368 -10.17 -19.21 17.30
CA SER A 368 -9.92 -18.15 18.28
C SER A 368 -8.95 -17.08 17.80
N GLU A 369 -8.29 -17.25 16.65
CA GLU A 369 -7.42 -16.22 16.04
C GLU A 369 -8.20 -15.27 15.14
N LEU A 370 -7.94 -13.97 15.27
CA LEU A 370 -8.72 -12.93 14.56
C LEU A 370 -7.97 -12.22 13.44
N TRP A 371 -6.64 -12.25 13.44
CA TRP A 371 -5.82 -11.38 12.59
C TRP A 371 -6.08 -11.52 11.09
N VAL A 372 -6.28 -12.76 10.60
CA VAL A 372 -6.58 -13.03 9.19
C VAL A 372 -7.88 -12.33 8.78
N SER A 373 -8.95 -12.53 9.56
CA SER A 373 -10.28 -12.00 9.27
C SER A 373 -10.33 -10.48 9.43
N LEU A 374 -9.67 -9.92 10.43
CA LEU A 374 -9.66 -8.48 10.66
C LEU A 374 -8.83 -7.72 9.62
N ILE A 375 -7.67 -8.24 9.22
CA ILE A 375 -6.87 -7.61 8.15
C ILE A 375 -7.60 -7.69 6.80
N GLU A 376 -8.22 -8.84 6.47
CA GLU A 376 -9.07 -8.93 5.28
C GLU A 376 -10.23 -7.95 5.33
N LYS A 377 -10.93 -7.85 6.47
CA LYS A 377 -12.03 -6.89 6.65
C LYS A 377 -11.57 -5.45 6.43
N ALA A 378 -10.43 -5.05 6.98
CA ALA A 378 -9.87 -3.72 6.76
C ALA A 378 -9.59 -3.46 5.28
N TYR A 379 -9.01 -4.44 4.58
CA TYR A 379 -8.73 -4.33 3.15
C TYR A 379 -10.01 -4.25 2.32
N MET A 380 -10.98 -5.13 2.57
CA MET A 380 -12.29 -5.13 1.89
C MET A 380 -13.07 -3.84 2.16
N LYS A 381 -12.95 -3.25 3.35
CA LYS A 381 -13.55 -1.94 3.64
C LYS A 381 -13.00 -0.86 2.69
N VAL A 382 -11.68 -0.83 2.48
CA VAL A 382 -11.04 0.10 1.54
C VAL A 382 -11.49 -0.19 0.10
N MET A 383 -11.61 -1.46 -0.26
CA MET A 383 -12.01 -1.90 -1.61
C MET A 383 -13.51 -1.81 -1.92
N GLY A 384 -14.32 -1.31 -0.97
CA GLY A 384 -15.75 -1.03 -1.18
C GLY A 384 -16.70 -2.17 -0.79
N GLY A 385 -16.20 -3.19 -0.10
CA GLY A 385 -16.95 -4.36 0.39
C GLY A 385 -16.31 -5.68 -0.01
N TYR A 386 -16.95 -6.79 0.38
CA TYR A 386 -16.53 -8.14 -0.02
C TYR A 386 -16.91 -8.47 -1.48
N ASP A 387 -17.73 -7.63 -2.12
CA ASP A 387 -18.03 -7.71 -3.56
C ASP A 387 -16.93 -7.03 -4.39
N PHE A 388 -15.70 -7.50 -4.22
CA PHE A 388 -14.52 -7.00 -4.90
C PHE A 388 -14.13 -7.97 -6.03
N PRO A 389 -13.93 -7.51 -7.28
CA PRO A 389 -13.63 -8.38 -8.41
C PRO A 389 -12.28 -9.11 -8.31
N GLY A 390 -11.43 -8.74 -7.35
CA GLY A 390 -10.08 -9.25 -7.16
C GLY A 390 -9.01 -8.29 -7.68
N SER A 391 -7.77 -8.56 -7.32
CA SER A 391 -6.60 -7.73 -7.62
C SER A 391 -5.44 -8.62 -8.10
N ASN A 392 -4.20 -8.17 -7.90
CA ASN A 392 -3.00 -9.00 -8.05
C ASN A 392 -2.05 -8.74 -6.88
N SER A 393 -1.12 -9.66 -6.67
CA SER A 393 -0.23 -9.64 -5.50
C SER A 393 0.67 -8.41 -5.41
N ASN A 394 0.97 -7.70 -6.51
CA ASN A 394 1.74 -6.45 -6.43
C ASN A 394 0.95 -5.36 -5.72
N ILE A 395 -0.35 -5.26 -6.00
CA ILE A 395 -1.24 -4.29 -5.36
C ILE A 395 -1.41 -4.67 -3.89
N ASP A 396 -1.68 -5.94 -3.63
CA ASP A 396 -1.99 -6.43 -2.28
C ASP A 396 -0.77 -6.37 -1.35
N LEU A 397 0.40 -6.84 -1.79
CA LEU A 397 1.62 -6.76 -1.00
C LEU A 397 2.05 -5.31 -0.80
N HIS A 398 1.92 -4.45 -1.81
CA HIS A 398 2.22 -3.04 -1.65
C HIS A 398 1.28 -2.40 -0.63
N ALA A 399 -0.03 -2.70 -0.69
CA ALA A 399 -1.01 -2.21 0.28
C ALA A 399 -0.76 -2.72 1.70
N LEU A 400 -0.35 -3.98 1.85
CA LEU A 400 -0.11 -4.60 3.15
C LEU A 400 1.21 -4.15 3.79
N THR A 401 2.27 -4.00 2.99
CA THR A 401 3.65 -3.86 3.51
C THR A 401 4.34 -2.55 3.16
N GLY A 402 3.85 -1.83 2.13
CA GLY A 402 4.55 -0.68 1.53
C GLY A 402 5.81 -1.05 0.74
N TRP A 403 6.07 -2.34 0.50
CA TRP A 403 7.23 -2.81 -0.25
C TRP A 403 7.07 -2.58 -1.75
N ILE A 404 8.20 -2.55 -2.47
CA ILE A 404 8.25 -2.03 -3.85
C ILE A 404 7.79 -3.12 -4.84
N PRO A 405 6.68 -2.94 -5.57
CA PRO A 405 6.16 -3.97 -6.46
C PRO A 405 6.93 -4.05 -7.79
N GLU A 406 7.14 -5.26 -8.31
CA GLU A 406 7.67 -5.55 -9.65
C GLU A 406 6.94 -6.75 -10.25
N ARG A 407 6.73 -6.73 -11.56
CA ARG A 407 6.09 -7.80 -12.31
C ARG A 407 7.08 -8.43 -13.29
N ILE A 408 7.22 -9.75 -13.25
CA ILE A 408 7.97 -10.53 -14.24
C ILE A 408 6.97 -11.39 -15.03
N ALA A 409 6.77 -11.05 -16.30
CA ALA A 409 6.00 -11.89 -17.22
C ALA A 409 6.88 -13.03 -17.74
N MET A 410 6.36 -14.25 -17.69
CA MET A 410 7.09 -15.46 -18.10
C MET A 410 6.87 -15.80 -19.58
N HIS A 411 5.68 -15.50 -20.10
CA HIS A 411 5.23 -15.84 -21.46
C HIS A 411 5.01 -14.61 -22.36
N SER A 412 5.81 -13.54 -22.22
CA SER A 412 5.66 -12.35 -23.07
C SER A 412 6.21 -12.55 -24.49
N ASP A 413 5.51 -12.03 -25.49
CA ASP A 413 5.94 -12.03 -26.90
C ASP A 413 7.30 -11.33 -27.14
N SER A 414 7.75 -10.49 -26.20
CA SER A 414 8.96 -9.67 -26.29
C SER A 414 10.27 -10.32 -25.79
N GLN A 415 10.35 -11.65 -25.64
CA GLN A 415 11.60 -12.43 -25.44
C GLN A 415 12.61 -11.96 -24.34
N THR A 416 12.15 -11.38 -23.22
CA THR A 416 13.06 -10.90 -22.15
C THR A 416 13.17 -11.80 -20.92
N PHE A 417 12.39 -12.88 -20.82
CA PHE A 417 12.43 -13.78 -19.67
C PHE A 417 13.58 -14.81 -19.78
N SER A 418 14.59 -14.65 -18.93
CA SER A 418 15.66 -15.65 -18.76
C SER A 418 15.36 -16.53 -17.55
N LYS A 419 15.05 -17.82 -17.78
CA LYS A 419 14.78 -18.82 -16.73
C LYS A 419 15.91 -18.86 -15.69
N ASP A 420 17.15 -18.91 -16.15
CA ASP A 420 18.31 -19.09 -15.26
C ASP A 420 18.62 -17.84 -14.45
N ASN A 421 18.63 -16.66 -15.08
CA ASN A 421 18.88 -15.41 -14.36
C ASN A 421 17.77 -15.10 -13.36
N SER A 422 16.51 -15.38 -13.73
CA SER A 422 15.36 -15.19 -12.85
C SER A 422 15.45 -16.11 -11.64
N PHE A 423 15.66 -17.43 -11.83
CA PHE A 423 15.80 -18.35 -10.69
C PHE A 423 16.93 -17.93 -9.75
N ARG A 424 18.12 -17.63 -10.29
CA ARG A 424 19.28 -17.21 -9.49
C ARG A 424 18.98 -15.95 -8.68
N MET A 425 18.32 -14.97 -9.30
CA MET A 425 17.91 -13.73 -8.63
C MET A 425 16.88 -14.01 -7.52
N LEU A 426 15.84 -14.79 -7.80
CA LEU A 426 14.83 -15.18 -6.81
C LEU A 426 15.47 -15.93 -5.64
N TYR A 427 16.25 -16.96 -5.91
CA TYR A 427 16.94 -17.77 -4.90
C TYR A 427 17.80 -16.91 -3.99
N GLN A 428 18.66 -16.06 -4.53
CA GLN A 428 19.56 -15.23 -3.75
C GLN A 428 18.83 -14.19 -2.89
N ARG A 429 17.83 -13.51 -3.48
CA ARG A 429 17.13 -12.39 -2.81
C ARG A 429 16.14 -12.90 -1.77
N PHE A 430 15.48 -14.01 -2.05
CA PHE A 430 14.59 -14.67 -1.11
C PHE A 430 15.32 -15.07 0.18
N HIS A 431 16.47 -15.74 0.08
CA HIS A 431 17.23 -16.19 1.27
C HIS A 431 17.87 -15.03 2.06
N LYS A 432 18.11 -13.88 1.43
CA LYS A 432 18.57 -12.66 2.11
C LYS A 432 17.43 -11.92 2.84
N GLY A 433 16.18 -12.28 2.59
CA GLY A 433 15.02 -11.57 3.10
C GLY A 433 14.81 -10.21 2.42
N ASP A 434 15.24 -10.10 1.15
CA ASP A 434 15.19 -8.88 0.35
C ASP A 434 13.87 -8.75 -0.45
N VAL A 435 13.09 -9.83 -0.58
CA VAL A 435 11.93 -9.90 -1.47
C VAL A 435 10.86 -10.89 -0.97
N LEU A 436 9.59 -10.51 -1.14
CA LEU A 436 8.43 -11.41 -1.04
C LEU A 436 8.02 -11.81 -2.46
N ILE A 437 7.62 -13.07 -2.63
CA ILE A 437 7.38 -13.63 -3.96
C ILE A 437 6.02 -14.35 -3.98
N THR A 438 5.23 -14.06 -5.01
CA THR A 438 4.06 -14.86 -5.38
C THR A 438 4.13 -15.23 -6.86
N ALA A 439 3.44 -16.30 -7.23
CA ALA A 439 3.31 -16.76 -8.60
C ALA A 439 1.83 -16.87 -8.96
N SER A 440 1.48 -16.46 -10.18
CA SER A 440 0.10 -16.51 -10.66
C SER A 440 -0.04 -17.30 -11.94
N THR A 441 -1.07 -18.13 -11.98
CA THR A 441 -1.47 -18.89 -13.16
C THR A 441 -2.24 -18.00 -14.14
N GLY A 442 -2.13 -18.33 -15.41
CA GLY A 442 -2.85 -17.68 -16.50
C GLY A 442 -4.29 -18.16 -16.66
N MET A 443 -4.88 -17.79 -17.80
CA MET A 443 -6.10 -18.44 -18.27
C MET A 443 -5.79 -19.89 -18.63
N MET A 444 -6.58 -20.82 -18.09
CA MET A 444 -6.55 -22.24 -18.45
C MET A 444 -7.97 -22.80 -18.33
N THR A 445 -8.23 -23.91 -19.01
CA THR A 445 -9.53 -24.59 -18.86
C THR A 445 -9.64 -25.27 -17.49
N GLU A 446 -10.86 -25.44 -16.97
CA GLU A 446 -11.08 -26.18 -15.72
C GLU A 446 -10.51 -27.60 -15.79
N ALA A 447 -10.64 -28.27 -16.96
CA ALA A 447 -10.09 -29.60 -17.18
C ALA A 447 -8.55 -29.64 -17.11
N GLU A 448 -7.86 -28.62 -17.64
CA GLU A 448 -6.40 -28.50 -17.49
C GLU A 448 -6.01 -28.24 -16.04
N GLY A 449 -6.75 -27.37 -15.36
CA GLY A 449 -6.56 -27.09 -13.94
C GLY A 449 -6.72 -28.35 -13.08
N GLU A 450 -7.79 -29.12 -13.28
CA GLU A 450 -8.03 -30.38 -12.57
C GLU A 450 -6.95 -31.44 -12.87
N LYS A 451 -6.52 -31.52 -14.14
CA LYS A 451 -5.48 -32.47 -14.58
C LYS A 451 -4.16 -32.22 -13.85
N TRP A 452 -3.75 -30.96 -13.74
CA TRP A 452 -2.46 -30.60 -13.12
C TRP A 452 -2.57 -30.20 -11.65
N GLY A 453 -3.78 -30.09 -11.11
CA GLY A 453 -4.00 -29.62 -9.75
C GLY A 453 -3.69 -28.14 -9.57
N LEU A 454 -4.01 -27.33 -10.57
CA LEU A 454 -3.82 -25.89 -10.58
C LEU A 454 -5.17 -25.19 -10.77
N VAL A 455 -5.34 -24.05 -10.12
CA VAL A 455 -6.50 -23.17 -10.29
C VAL A 455 -6.20 -22.13 -11.39
N PRO A 456 -7.11 -21.91 -12.37
CA PRO A 456 -7.00 -20.83 -13.36
C PRO A 456 -6.96 -19.45 -12.71
N THR A 457 -6.19 -18.51 -13.27
CA THR A 457 -6.17 -17.09 -12.85
C THR A 457 -6.03 -16.88 -11.34
N HIS A 458 -5.14 -17.64 -10.70
CA HIS A 458 -5.05 -17.75 -9.24
C HIS A 458 -3.64 -17.45 -8.74
N ALA A 459 -3.53 -16.91 -7.53
CA ALA A 459 -2.27 -16.53 -6.91
C ALA A 459 -1.81 -17.56 -5.86
N TYR A 460 -0.52 -17.86 -5.86
CA TYR A 460 0.14 -18.78 -4.93
C TYR A 460 1.29 -18.08 -4.21
N ALA A 461 1.41 -18.30 -2.91
CA ALA A 461 2.53 -17.78 -2.12
C ALA A 461 3.77 -18.67 -2.31
N VAL A 462 4.94 -18.08 -2.59
CA VAL A 462 6.21 -18.83 -2.68
C VAL A 462 6.82 -18.95 -1.29
N LEU A 463 6.66 -20.12 -0.67
CA LEU A 463 7.11 -20.36 0.70
C LEU A 463 8.58 -20.77 0.81
N ASP A 464 9.18 -21.37 -0.22
CA ASP A 464 10.62 -21.74 -0.20
C ASP A 464 11.17 -21.91 -1.62
N ILE A 465 12.49 -21.75 -1.77
CA ILE A 465 13.21 -21.96 -3.04
C ILE A 465 14.43 -22.82 -2.74
N ARG A 466 14.64 -23.91 -3.50
CA ARG A 466 15.74 -24.85 -3.23
C ARG A 466 16.40 -25.30 -4.53
N GLU A 467 17.68 -25.64 -4.43
CA GLU A 467 18.45 -26.24 -5.51
C GLU A 467 19.12 -27.51 -5.00
N PHE A 468 18.98 -28.62 -5.71
CA PHE A 468 19.55 -29.92 -5.35
C PHE A 468 20.15 -30.60 -6.58
N LYS A 469 21.47 -30.82 -6.59
CA LYS A 469 22.19 -31.49 -7.70
C LYS A 469 21.82 -30.91 -9.09
N GLY A 470 21.70 -29.58 -9.18
CA GLY A 470 21.33 -28.86 -10.41
C GLY A 470 19.82 -28.81 -10.71
N LEU A 471 18.99 -29.54 -9.98
CA LEU A 471 17.53 -29.42 -10.04
C LEU A 471 17.05 -28.26 -9.18
N ARG A 472 16.07 -27.52 -9.69
CA ARG A 472 15.59 -26.26 -9.11
C ARG A 472 14.13 -26.39 -8.73
N PHE A 473 13.79 -26.02 -7.50
CA PHE A 473 12.48 -26.26 -6.91
C PHE A 473 11.93 -25.00 -6.25
N ILE A 474 10.61 -24.83 -6.35
CA ILE A 474 9.86 -23.78 -5.66
C ILE A 474 8.72 -24.45 -4.87
N GLN A 475 8.59 -24.07 -3.59
CA GLN A 475 7.49 -24.49 -2.74
C GLN A 475 6.39 -23.45 -2.81
N LEU A 476 5.20 -23.86 -3.22
CA LEU A 476 4.03 -22.99 -3.33
C LEU A 476 2.99 -23.34 -2.28
N LYS A 477 2.23 -22.34 -1.82
CA LYS A 477 1.00 -22.51 -1.05
C LYS A 477 -0.18 -21.97 -1.84
N ASN A 478 -1.18 -22.83 -2.04
CA ASN A 478 -2.52 -22.45 -2.46
C ASN A 478 -3.28 -21.82 -1.27
N PRO A 479 -3.76 -20.57 -1.37
CA PRO A 479 -4.57 -19.91 -0.34
C PRO A 479 -5.83 -20.66 0.09
N TRP A 480 -6.38 -21.52 -0.77
CA TRP A 480 -7.53 -22.37 -0.45
C TRP A 480 -7.20 -23.48 0.56
N SER A 481 -5.91 -23.69 0.85
CA SER A 481 -5.39 -24.71 1.76
C SER A 481 -5.83 -26.15 1.38
N HIS A 482 -6.13 -26.36 0.10
CA HIS A 482 -6.35 -27.65 -0.56
C HIS A 482 -5.97 -27.52 -2.04
N LEU A 483 -6.01 -28.62 -2.79
CA LEU A 483 -5.65 -28.73 -4.21
C LEU A 483 -4.16 -28.44 -4.46
N ARG A 484 -3.39 -29.52 -4.66
CA ARG A 484 -1.96 -29.51 -4.95
C ARG A 484 -1.64 -29.88 -6.39
N TRP A 485 -0.45 -29.46 -6.82
CA TRP A 485 0.20 -29.90 -8.05
C TRP A 485 0.22 -31.43 -8.19
N LYS A 486 -0.24 -31.92 -9.35
CA LYS A 486 -0.35 -33.36 -9.68
C LYS A 486 0.73 -33.86 -10.65
N GLY A 487 1.66 -33.00 -11.07
CA GLY A 487 2.73 -33.36 -12.00
C GLY A 487 3.97 -33.96 -11.31
N ARG A 488 5.16 -33.71 -11.90
CA ARG A 488 6.44 -34.18 -11.34
C ARG A 488 6.66 -33.60 -9.94
N TYR A 489 7.16 -34.42 -9.03
CA TYR A 489 7.35 -34.07 -7.62
C TYR A 489 6.04 -33.77 -6.86
N SER A 490 4.89 -34.26 -7.34
CA SER A 490 3.67 -34.32 -6.55
C SER A 490 3.73 -35.42 -5.49
N GLU A 491 2.77 -35.45 -4.57
CA GLU A 491 2.63 -36.52 -3.58
C GLU A 491 2.34 -37.90 -4.20
N ASN A 492 1.88 -37.95 -5.45
CA ASN A 492 1.58 -39.19 -6.17
C ASN A 492 2.70 -39.61 -7.14
N ASP A 493 3.78 -38.83 -7.23
CA ASP A 493 4.90 -39.13 -8.13
C ASP A 493 5.85 -40.18 -7.55
N ILE A 494 5.70 -41.43 -7.99
CA ILE A 494 6.57 -42.52 -7.55
C ILE A 494 7.92 -42.59 -8.29
N LYS A 495 8.13 -41.79 -9.34
CA LYS A 495 9.28 -41.92 -10.25
C LYS A 495 10.40 -40.92 -9.95
N ASN A 496 10.07 -39.66 -9.73
CA ASN A 496 11.10 -38.61 -9.64
C ASN A 496 11.57 -38.34 -8.20
N TRP A 497 10.80 -38.74 -7.19
CA TRP A 497 11.22 -38.63 -5.80
C TRP A 497 12.30 -39.67 -5.48
N THR A 498 13.48 -39.21 -5.06
CA THR A 498 14.51 -40.06 -4.45
C THR A 498 14.53 -39.84 -2.93
N PRO A 499 14.96 -40.83 -2.12
CA PRO A 499 15.06 -40.66 -0.66
C PRO A 499 15.94 -39.47 -0.26
N GLU A 500 17.03 -39.23 -0.99
CA GLU A 500 17.91 -38.08 -0.76
C GLU A 500 17.19 -36.75 -1.03
N LEU A 501 16.43 -36.68 -2.13
CA LEU A 501 15.70 -35.47 -2.51
C LEU A 501 14.54 -35.19 -1.55
N GLN A 502 13.80 -36.22 -1.13
CA GLN A 502 12.76 -36.12 -0.11
C GLN A 502 13.31 -35.55 1.19
N LYS A 503 14.45 -36.07 1.67
CA LYS A 503 15.15 -35.57 2.85
C LYS A 503 15.59 -34.11 2.66
N TYR A 504 16.16 -33.76 1.51
CA TYR A 504 16.65 -32.40 1.25
C TYR A 504 15.53 -31.36 1.13
N LEU A 505 14.46 -31.69 0.41
CA LEU A 505 13.31 -30.80 0.19
C LEU A 505 12.28 -30.83 1.30
N ASN A 506 12.60 -31.51 2.40
CA ASN A 506 11.72 -31.52 3.55
C ASN A 506 10.36 -32.19 3.25
N PHE A 507 10.29 -33.24 2.43
CA PHE A 507 9.01 -33.67 1.85
C PHE A 507 8.82 -35.18 1.95
N ASP A 508 7.77 -35.59 2.67
CA ASP A 508 7.26 -36.96 2.68
C ASP A 508 5.96 -37.08 1.86
N PRO A 509 5.99 -37.76 0.70
CA PRO A 509 4.80 -37.99 -0.11
C PRO A 509 3.69 -38.76 0.61
N ARG A 510 4.04 -39.68 1.54
CA ARG A 510 3.03 -40.55 2.21
C ARG A 510 2.17 -39.74 3.18
N THR A 511 2.78 -38.85 3.95
CA THR A 511 2.06 -37.93 4.82
C THR A 511 1.26 -36.91 4.01
N ALA A 512 1.84 -36.41 2.91
CA ALA A 512 1.15 -35.48 2.02
C ALA A 512 -0.13 -36.09 1.41
N GLN A 513 -0.14 -37.38 1.04
CA GLN A 513 -1.35 -38.05 0.53
C GLN A 513 -2.50 -38.12 1.55
N LYS A 514 -2.21 -38.07 2.86
CA LYS A 514 -3.22 -38.17 3.92
C LYS A 514 -3.86 -36.84 4.27
N ILE A 515 -3.07 -35.75 4.23
CA ILE A 515 -3.50 -34.41 4.64
C ILE A 515 -3.17 -33.44 3.51
N ASP A 516 -4.21 -32.89 2.89
CA ASP A 516 -4.08 -31.79 1.95
C ASP A 516 -4.13 -30.45 2.70
N ASN A 517 -3.05 -29.69 2.58
CA ASN A 517 -2.91 -28.34 3.13
C ASN A 517 -2.62 -27.29 2.05
N GLY A 518 -2.75 -27.66 0.77
CA GLY A 518 -2.49 -26.80 -0.39
C GLY A 518 -1.03 -26.43 -0.62
N ILE A 519 -0.07 -27.03 0.11
CA ILE A 519 1.37 -26.76 -0.05
C ILE A 519 2.03 -27.88 -0.84
N PHE A 520 2.83 -27.53 -1.84
CA PHE A 520 3.49 -28.50 -2.71
C PHE A 520 4.81 -27.95 -3.28
N TRP A 521 5.68 -28.87 -3.69
CA TRP A 521 6.88 -28.55 -4.48
C TRP A 521 6.58 -28.68 -5.97
N ILE A 522 7.15 -27.78 -6.76
CA ILE A 522 7.14 -27.83 -8.22
C ILE A 522 8.54 -27.55 -8.74
N SER A 523 8.91 -28.17 -9.88
CA SER A 523 10.17 -27.84 -10.52
C SER A 523 10.12 -26.44 -11.13
N TRP A 524 11.26 -25.74 -11.19
CA TRP A 524 11.34 -24.42 -11.81
C TRP A 524 10.90 -24.43 -13.28
N ASP A 525 11.21 -25.52 -14.00
CA ASP A 525 10.82 -25.68 -15.40
C ASP A 525 9.31 -25.83 -15.56
N ASP A 526 8.66 -26.61 -14.69
CA ASP A 526 7.20 -26.76 -14.71
C ASP A 526 6.52 -25.45 -14.29
N LEU A 527 7.04 -24.74 -13.27
CA LEU A 527 6.51 -23.43 -12.91
C LEU A 527 6.58 -22.46 -14.09
N CYS A 528 7.72 -22.42 -14.81
CA CYS A 528 7.86 -21.61 -16.01
C CYS A 528 7.00 -22.06 -17.20
N GLN A 529 6.35 -23.22 -17.13
CA GLN A 529 5.47 -23.72 -18.17
C GLN A 529 4.00 -23.43 -17.88
N TYR A 530 3.59 -23.44 -16.61
CA TYR A 530 2.18 -23.36 -16.20
C TYR A 530 1.80 -22.04 -15.53
N TYR A 531 2.76 -21.18 -15.21
CA TYR A 531 2.52 -19.88 -14.56
C TYR A 531 2.91 -18.74 -15.51
N ASP A 532 2.06 -17.71 -15.57
CA ASP A 532 2.24 -16.59 -16.51
C ASP A 532 3.09 -15.48 -15.92
N VAL A 533 3.04 -15.30 -14.59
CA VAL A 533 3.56 -14.12 -13.92
C VAL A 533 4.15 -14.48 -12.56
N ILE A 534 5.31 -13.89 -12.27
CA ILE A 534 5.88 -13.81 -10.92
C ILE A 534 5.77 -12.36 -10.46
N TYR A 535 5.18 -12.17 -9.28
CA TYR A 535 5.10 -10.87 -8.63
C TYR A 535 6.13 -10.80 -7.52
N LEU A 536 6.89 -9.71 -7.50
CA LEU A 536 7.92 -9.45 -6.51
C LEU A 536 7.55 -8.20 -5.72
N SER A 537 7.67 -8.29 -4.41
CA SER A 537 7.61 -7.11 -3.54
C SER A 537 8.97 -6.98 -2.86
N TRP A 538 9.70 -5.92 -3.17
CA TRP A 538 11.08 -5.71 -2.71
C TRP A 538 11.13 -4.90 -1.43
N ASN A 539 11.98 -5.34 -0.51
CA ASN A 539 12.22 -4.64 0.74
C ASN A 539 12.78 -3.24 0.45
N PRO A 540 12.08 -2.15 0.84
CA PRO A 540 12.58 -0.80 0.64
C PRO A 540 13.87 -0.53 1.43
N GLY A 541 14.15 -1.30 2.49
CA GLY A 541 15.42 -1.25 3.25
C GLY A 541 16.67 -1.64 2.44
N LEU A 542 16.52 -2.08 1.19
CA LEU A 542 17.61 -2.20 0.23
C LEU A 542 18.24 -0.85 -0.17
N PHE A 543 17.50 0.25 0.04
CA PHE A 543 17.89 1.59 -0.37
C PHE A 543 18.13 2.47 0.86
N LYS A 544 19.14 3.32 0.78
CA LYS A 544 19.51 4.23 1.86
C LYS A 544 18.66 5.49 1.85
N GLU A 545 18.33 5.96 0.65
CA GLU A 545 17.58 7.19 0.43
C GLU A 545 16.31 6.90 -0.36
N SER A 546 15.21 7.54 0.04
CA SER A 546 13.97 7.59 -0.71
C SER A 546 13.32 8.96 -0.57
N THR A 547 12.65 9.40 -1.61
CA THR A 547 11.86 10.64 -1.62
C THR A 547 10.71 10.44 -2.59
N CYS A 548 9.55 11.04 -2.30
CA CYS A 548 8.40 11.00 -3.19
C CYS A 548 7.82 12.38 -3.46
N ILE A 549 7.08 12.49 -4.56
CA ILE A 549 6.25 13.66 -4.87
C ILE A 549 4.85 13.17 -5.21
N HIS A 550 3.85 13.75 -4.56
CA HIS A 550 2.43 13.55 -4.91
C HIS A 550 1.98 14.63 -5.89
N SER A 551 1.27 14.25 -6.97
CA SER A 551 0.84 15.22 -7.98
C SER A 551 -0.45 14.79 -8.68
N THR A 552 -1.08 15.77 -9.32
CA THR A 552 -2.23 15.60 -10.20
C THR A 552 -1.79 15.79 -11.65
N TRP A 553 -2.41 15.05 -12.57
CA TRP A 553 -2.36 15.31 -14.01
C TRP A 553 -3.78 15.49 -14.55
N ASP A 554 -4.10 16.71 -14.98
CA ASP A 554 -5.43 17.07 -15.50
C ASP A 554 -5.66 16.49 -16.89
N ALA A 555 -6.81 15.83 -17.10
CA ALA A 555 -7.25 15.30 -18.38
C ALA A 555 -7.29 16.34 -19.51
N LYS A 556 -7.54 17.61 -19.17
CA LYS A 556 -7.70 18.71 -20.13
C LYS A 556 -6.38 19.20 -20.72
N GLN A 557 -5.25 18.79 -20.15
CA GLN A 557 -3.94 19.26 -20.59
C GLN A 557 -3.31 18.34 -21.62
N GLY A 558 -2.76 18.91 -22.70
CA GLY A 558 -2.03 18.17 -23.73
C GLY A 558 -2.89 17.25 -24.59
N PRO A 559 -2.26 16.43 -25.44
CA PRO A 559 -2.98 15.50 -26.30
C PRO A 559 -3.54 14.30 -25.52
N VAL A 560 -4.58 13.66 -26.08
CA VAL A 560 -5.12 12.38 -25.57
C VAL A 560 -4.08 11.27 -25.64
N LYS A 561 -3.26 11.25 -26.70
CA LYS A 561 -2.16 10.30 -26.89
C LYS A 561 -0.85 11.07 -26.96
N ASP A 562 0.18 10.54 -26.32
CA ASP A 562 1.55 11.04 -26.32
C ASP A 562 2.27 10.82 -27.67
N ALA A 563 1.56 10.99 -28.80
CA ALA A 563 2.03 10.66 -30.14
C ALA A 563 2.89 11.77 -30.76
N TYR A 564 2.66 13.03 -30.39
CA TYR A 564 3.30 14.18 -31.06
C TYR A 564 3.78 15.29 -30.10
N SER A 565 3.37 15.28 -28.83
CA SER A 565 3.81 16.25 -27.83
C SER A 565 3.79 15.64 -26.43
N LEU A 566 4.84 15.91 -25.65
CA LEU A 566 4.97 15.62 -24.22
C LEU A 566 5.00 16.90 -23.37
N ALA A 567 4.83 18.07 -23.99
CA ALA A 567 5.04 19.38 -23.35
C ALA A 567 4.18 19.60 -22.10
N ASN A 568 2.99 18.98 -22.06
CA ASN A 568 2.02 19.11 -20.97
C ASN A 568 2.00 17.87 -20.05
N ASN A 569 2.88 16.91 -20.29
CA ASN A 569 3.02 15.76 -19.41
C ASN A 569 3.80 16.20 -18.17
N PRO A 570 3.52 15.65 -16.98
CA PRO A 570 4.33 15.93 -15.80
C PRO A 570 5.75 15.41 -15.98
N GLN A 571 6.73 16.27 -15.71
CA GLN A 571 8.14 15.94 -15.86
C GLN A 571 8.94 16.30 -14.61
N TYR A 572 9.91 15.46 -14.30
CA TYR A 572 10.73 15.57 -13.11
C TYR A 572 12.20 15.46 -13.47
N LYS A 573 13.03 16.25 -12.78
CA LYS A 573 14.50 16.14 -12.84
C LYS A 573 14.93 15.14 -11.78
N LEU A 574 15.78 14.19 -12.18
CA LEU A 574 16.46 13.26 -11.28
C LEU A 574 17.96 13.34 -11.53
N GLU A 575 18.72 13.79 -10.54
CA GLU A 575 20.18 13.87 -10.61
C GLU A 575 20.78 12.91 -9.58
N VAL A 576 21.65 12.01 -10.04
CA VAL A 576 22.16 10.88 -9.25
C VAL A 576 23.67 10.95 -9.19
N GLN A 577 24.24 10.82 -8.00
CA GLN A 577 25.68 10.74 -7.80
C GLN A 577 26.15 9.28 -7.82
N CYS A 578 26.61 8.83 -8.98
CA CYS A 578 27.03 7.44 -9.19
C CYS A 578 28.46 7.21 -8.67
N PRO A 579 28.69 6.26 -7.74
CA PRO A 579 30.03 5.92 -7.26
C PRO A 579 30.80 5.04 -8.26
N GLN A 580 32.10 4.82 -8.01
CA GLN A 580 32.98 4.01 -8.88
C GLN A 580 32.49 2.57 -9.13
N GLY A 581 31.72 1.99 -8.20
CA GLY A 581 31.14 0.64 -8.36
C GLY A 581 29.81 0.59 -9.13
N GLY A 582 29.33 1.71 -9.65
CA GLY A 582 28.00 1.84 -10.25
C GLY A 582 26.88 2.05 -9.21
N ALA A 583 25.67 2.31 -9.70
CA ALA A 583 24.49 2.53 -8.87
C ALA A 583 23.23 1.95 -9.53
N ALA A 584 22.24 1.63 -8.70
CA ALA A 584 20.90 1.30 -9.13
C ALA A 584 19.91 2.29 -8.51
N VAL A 585 19.09 2.91 -9.36
CA VAL A 585 18.04 3.84 -8.94
C VAL A 585 16.71 3.32 -9.44
N TRP A 586 15.75 3.21 -8.53
CA TRP A 586 14.43 2.69 -8.84
C TRP A 586 13.41 3.82 -8.69
N VAL A 587 12.53 3.96 -9.69
CA VAL A 587 11.49 4.97 -9.72
C VAL A 587 10.14 4.25 -9.79
N LEU A 588 9.36 4.35 -8.72
CA LEU A 588 8.03 3.78 -8.62
C LEU A 588 6.99 4.87 -8.91
N LEU A 589 6.25 4.72 -10.00
CA LEU A 589 5.05 5.49 -10.29
C LEU A 589 3.83 4.72 -9.74
N SER A 590 3.07 5.35 -8.84
CA SER A 590 1.88 4.78 -8.23
C SER A 590 0.67 5.68 -8.48
N ARG A 591 -0.27 5.25 -9.31
CA ARG A 591 -1.56 5.91 -9.50
C ARG A 591 -2.43 5.74 -8.25
N HIS A 592 -3.10 6.79 -7.84
CA HIS A 592 -4.03 6.75 -6.73
C HIS A 592 -5.37 6.19 -7.21
N ILE A 593 -5.92 5.24 -6.47
CA ILE A 593 -7.24 4.66 -6.72
C ILE A 593 -8.19 5.10 -5.60
N THR A 594 -9.34 5.62 -5.99
CA THR A 594 -10.36 6.15 -5.07
C THR A 594 -11.74 5.54 -5.28
N ASP A 595 -11.90 4.70 -6.29
CA ASP A 595 -13.18 4.09 -6.67
C ASP A 595 -12.97 2.61 -6.99
N LYS A 596 -13.84 1.74 -6.46
CA LYS A 596 -13.83 0.30 -6.75
C LYS A 596 -14.05 0.01 -8.24
N ASP A 597 -14.81 0.84 -8.95
CA ASP A 597 -15.14 0.64 -10.36
C ASP A 597 -13.91 0.86 -11.26
N ASP A 598 -12.89 1.55 -10.75
CA ASP A 598 -11.58 1.68 -11.38
C ASP A 598 -10.88 0.31 -11.50
N PHE A 599 -10.95 -0.53 -10.46
CA PHE A 599 -10.44 -1.91 -10.52
C PHE A 599 -11.24 -2.78 -11.47
N ALA A 600 -12.57 -2.62 -11.50
CA ALA A 600 -13.45 -3.43 -12.34
C ALA A 600 -13.29 -3.12 -13.84
N ASN A 601 -13.12 -1.84 -14.20
CA ASN A 601 -13.06 -1.39 -15.59
C ASN A 601 -11.62 -1.25 -16.13
N ASN A 602 -10.68 -0.94 -15.24
CA ASN A 602 -9.25 -0.82 -15.44
C ASN A 602 -8.80 -0.23 -16.80
N ARG A 603 -9.20 1.03 -17.06
CA ARG A 603 -9.02 1.71 -18.35
C ARG A 603 -7.76 2.55 -18.45
N GLU A 604 -7.12 2.84 -17.32
CA GLU A 604 -6.00 3.78 -17.25
C GLU A 604 -4.66 3.04 -17.34
N PHE A 605 -3.99 3.18 -18.48
CA PHE A 605 -2.65 2.61 -18.70
C PHE A 605 -1.59 3.68 -18.49
N ILE A 606 -0.79 3.52 -17.43
CA ILE A 606 0.27 4.46 -17.05
C ILE A 606 1.66 3.89 -17.32
N THR A 607 2.64 4.77 -17.47
CA THR A 607 4.06 4.42 -17.58
C THR A 607 4.95 5.59 -17.16
N MET A 608 6.23 5.29 -17.00
CA MET A 608 7.30 6.27 -16.85
C MET A 608 8.26 6.15 -18.03
N VAL A 609 8.54 7.26 -18.70
CA VAL A 609 9.53 7.35 -19.76
C VAL A 609 10.72 8.14 -19.24
N VAL A 610 11.94 7.64 -19.49
CA VAL A 610 13.18 8.26 -19.01
C VAL A 610 13.98 8.79 -20.17
N TYR A 611 14.45 10.04 -20.08
CA TYR A 611 15.31 10.70 -21.07
C TYR A 611 16.62 11.17 -20.43
N LYS A 612 17.66 11.29 -21.26
CA LYS A 612 18.94 11.92 -20.90
C LYS A 612 19.04 13.30 -21.57
N THR A 613 18.39 14.29 -20.96
CA THR A 613 18.35 15.68 -21.43
C THR A 613 18.91 16.67 -20.39
N ASP A 614 19.77 16.19 -19.51
CA ASP A 614 20.36 16.99 -18.42
C ASP A 614 19.32 17.70 -17.53
N GLY A 615 18.13 17.10 -17.39
CA GLY A 615 17.03 17.65 -16.61
C GLY A 615 16.23 18.73 -17.35
N LYS A 616 16.50 18.96 -18.63
CA LYS A 616 15.69 19.84 -19.50
C LYS A 616 14.38 19.16 -19.87
N LYS A 617 13.35 19.99 -20.07
CA LYS A 617 12.01 19.57 -20.45
C LYS A 617 12.01 18.90 -21.83
N VAL A 618 11.28 17.80 -21.96
CA VAL A 618 11.14 17.04 -23.20
C VAL A 618 9.82 17.42 -23.86
N TYR A 619 9.87 17.86 -25.12
CA TYR A 619 8.68 18.31 -25.84
C TYR A 619 8.19 17.27 -26.86
N TYR A 620 9.09 16.48 -27.44
CA TYR A 620 8.76 15.48 -28.44
C TYR A 620 9.05 14.05 -27.92
N PRO A 621 8.16 13.07 -28.16
CA PRO A 621 8.33 11.71 -27.65
C PRO A 621 9.58 10.99 -28.15
N ALA A 622 9.96 11.21 -29.41
CA ALA A 622 11.04 10.49 -30.09
C ALA A 622 12.28 11.36 -30.33
N ASP A 623 12.31 12.60 -29.82
CA ASP A 623 13.40 13.53 -30.06
C ASP A 623 13.74 14.35 -28.79
N PRO A 624 14.81 13.98 -28.06
CA PRO A 624 15.68 12.83 -28.33
C PRO A 624 14.94 11.50 -28.09
N PRO A 625 15.45 10.36 -28.62
CA PRO A 625 14.87 9.06 -28.33
C PRO A 625 14.91 8.76 -26.81
N PRO A 626 13.90 8.06 -26.27
CA PRO A 626 13.85 7.72 -24.85
C PRO A 626 15.03 6.81 -24.46
N TYR A 627 15.61 7.07 -23.30
CA TYR A 627 16.60 6.19 -22.68
C TYR A 627 15.97 4.92 -22.12
N ILE A 628 14.77 5.04 -21.54
CA ILE A 628 13.89 3.92 -21.17
C ILE A 628 12.47 4.30 -21.61
N ASP A 629 11.89 3.54 -22.54
CA ASP A 629 10.47 3.64 -22.89
C ASP A 629 9.70 2.58 -22.12
N GLY A 630 9.03 3.03 -21.05
CA GLY A 630 8.33 2.11 -20.17
C GLY A 630 7.09 1.50 -20.83
N ILE A 631 6.85 0.21 -20.59
CA ILE A 631 5.65 -0.49 -21.04
C ILE A 631 4.43 0.11 -20.33
N ARG A 632 3.42 0.48 -21.12
CA ARG A 632 2.15 1.01 -20.61
C ARG A 632 1.34 -0.15 -20.04
N ILE A 633 1.05 -0.10 -18.74
CA ILE A 633 0.31 -1.14 -18.03
C ILE A 633 -0.88 -0.53 -17.30
N ASN A 634 -1.93 -1.32 -17.14
CA ASN A 634 -3.12 -0.99 -16.38
C ASN A 634 -2.99 -1.43 -14.90
N SER A 635 -1.77 -1.61 -14.40
CA SER A 635 -1.55 -1.73 -12.96
C SER A 635 -1.41 -0.33 -12.35
N PRO A 636 -1.90 -0.07 -11.13
CA PRO A 636 -1.64 1.19 -10.46
C PRO A 636 -0.15 1.43 -10.19
N HIS A 637 0.69 0.40 -10.22
CA HIS A 637 2.12 0.52 -9.91
C HIS A 637 2.98 0.18 -11.11
N TYR A 638 3.84 1.11 -11.52
CA TYR A 638 4.85 0.93 -12.55
C TYR A 638 6.25 1.21 -11.99
N LEU A 639 7.12 0.20 -12.02
CA LEU A 639 8.49 0.30 -11.53
C LEU A 639 9.48 0.45 -12.71
N THR A 640 10.24 1.54 -12.70
CA THR A 640 11.37 1.76 -13.60
C THR A 640 12.68 1.52 -12.86
N LYS A 641 13.60 0.75 -13.45
CA LYS A 641 14.93 0.48 -12.89
C LYS A 641 16.01 1.08 -13.77
N ILE A 642 16.73 2.07 -13.26
CA ILE A 642 17.85 2.72 -13.92
C ILE A 642 19.15 2.11 -13.37
N LYS A 643 19.97 1.53 -14.25
CA LYS A 643 21.28 0.97 -13.89
C LYS A 643 22.39 1.89 -14.41
N LEU A 644 23.22 2.38 -13.49
CA LEU A 644 24.37 3.23 -13.78
C LEU A 644 25.65 2.43 -13.63
N THR A 645 26.48 2.42 -14.66
CA THR A 645 27.75 1.69 -14.69
C THR A 645 28.97 2.61 -14.67
N THR A 646 28.80 3.89 -15.01
CA THR A 646 29.87 4.88 -15.03
C THR A 646 29.79 5.82 -13.83
N PRO A 647 30.90 6.10 -13.14
CA PRO A 647 30.91 7.04 -12.03
C PRO A 647 30.65 8.48 -12.48
N GLY A 648 30.21 9.31 -11.54
CA GLY A 648 29.95 10.74 -11.74
C GLY A 648 28.47 11.09 -11.61
N THR A 649 28.15 12.34 -11.93
CA THR A 649 26.78 12.85 -11.88
C THR A 649 26.02 12.44 -13.15
N HIS A 650 24.86 11.84 -12.97
CA HIS A 650 23.95 11.48 -14.07
C HIS A 650 22.62 12.20 -13.88
N THR A 651 22.18 12.93 -14.91
CA THR A 651 20.95 13.70 -14.85
C THR A 651 19.94 13.17 -15.86
N PHE A 652 18.74 12.90 -15.38
CA PHE A 652 17.62 12.34 -16.14
C PHE A 652 16.41 13.25 -16.09
N THR A 653 15.62 13.20 -17.15
CA THR A 653 14.25 13.72 -17.17
C THR A 653 13.29 12.56 -17.16
N LEU A 654 12.45 12.50 -16.13
CA LEU A 654 11.42 11.50 -15.93
C LEU A 654 10.09 12.07 -16.40
N VAL A 655 9.39 11.39 -17.31
CA VAL A 655 8.12 11.82 -17.88
C VAL A 655 7.04 10.82 -17.51
N VAL A 656 6.01 11.28 -16.79
CA VAL A 656 4.80 10.48 -16.56
C VAL A 656 3.98 10.47 -17.85
N SER A 657 3.62 9.28 -18.32
CA SER A 657 2.95 9.08 -19.61
C SER A 657 1.75 8.12 -19.46
N GLN A 658 0.79 8.27 -20.36
CA GLN A 658 -0.40 7.40 -20.46
C GLN A 658 -0.57 6.89 -21.89
N TYR A 659 -1.23 5.75 -22.07
CA TYR A 659 -1.60 5.28 -23.42
C TYR A 659 -2.70 6.17 -24.03
N GLU A 660 -3.79 6.38 -23.28
CA GLU A 660 -4.89 7.27 -23.62
C GLU A 660 -5.32 8.03 -22.37
N LYS A 661 -5.23 9.36 -22.42
CA LYS A 661 -5.65 10.24 -21.35
C LYS A 661 -7.13 10.53 -21.47
N GLN A 662 -7.91 9.91 -20.60
CA GLN A 662 -9.36 10.09 -20.53
C GLN A 662 -9.76 10.84 -19.26
N ASN A 663 -9.08 10.58 -18.15
CA ASN A 663 -9.43 11.11 -16.84
C ASN A 663 -8.27 11.83 -16.17
N THR A 664 -8.60 12.75 -15.26
CA THR A 664 -7.62 13.37 -14.37
C THR A 664 -7.13 12.30 -13.42
N ILE A 665 -5.81 12.13 -13.33
CA ILE A 665 -5.21 11.15 -12.43
C ILE A 665 -4.42 11.83 -11.32
N HIS A 666 -4.50 11.26 -10.13
CA HIS A 666 -3.61 11.57 -9.02
C HIS A 666 -2.60 10.44 -8.88
N TYR A 667 -1.36 10.76 -8.54
CA TYR A 667 -0.30 9.77 -8.46
C TYR A 667 0.83 10.22 -7.52
N THR A 668 1.66 9.24 -7.19
CA THR A 668 2.92 9.41 -6.47
C THR A 668 4.06 8.94 -7.35
N VAL A 669 5.14 9.72 -7.46
CA VAL A 669 6.43 9.26 -7.99
C VAL A 669 7.39 9.16 -6.82
N ARG A 670 7.91 7.96 -6.56
CA ARG A 670 8.86 7.71 -5.47
C ARG A 670 10.17 7.18 -6.04
N VAL A 671 11.27 7.81 -5.65
CA VAL A 671 12.62 7.40 -6.02
C VAL A 671 13.24 6.64 -4.85
N TYR A 672 13.96 5.56 -5.16
CA TYR A 672 14.74 4.75 -4.24
C TYR A 672 16.17 4.63 -4.76
N SER A 673 17.16 4.91 -3.92
CA SER A 673 18.56 4.85 -4.32
C SER A 673 19.47 4.41 -3.17
N ALA A 674 20.52 3.66 -3.53
CA ALA A 674 21.61 3.33 -2.61
C ALA A 674 22.68 4.45 -2.51
N CYS A 675 22.57 5.46 -3.38
CA CYS A 675 23.48 6.60 -3.49
C CYS A 675 22.71 7.92 -3.45
N SER A 676 23.42 9.01 -3.17
CA SER A 676 22.80 10.33 -3.06
C SER A 676 22.18 10.79 -4.38
N PHE A 677 21.01 11.39 -4.30
CA PHE A 677 20.32 11.96 -5.45
C PHE A 677 19.55 13.22 -5.09
N THR A 678 19.23 14.03 -6.10
CA THR A 678 18.21 15.09 -6.01
C THR A 678 17.07 14.79 -6.95
N PHE A 679 15.84 15.02 -6.49
CA PHE A 679 14.62 14.73 -7.22
C PHE A 679 13.63 15.88 -7.05
N SER A 680 13.18 16.46 -8.16
CA SER A 680 12.25 17.60 -8.13
C SER A 680 11.38 17.64 -9.38
N LYS A 681 10.24 18.35 -9.31
CA LYS A 681 9.53 18.78 -10.53
C LYS A 681 10.46 19.65 -11.38
N ILE A 682 10.37 19.57 -12.71
CA ILE A 682 11.09 20.50 -13.58
C ILE A 682 10.40 21.87 -13.47
N PRO A 683 11.09 22.92 -12.98
CA PRO A 683 10.49 24.23 -12.85
C PRO A 683 10.19 24.83 -14.22
N SER A 684 9.02 25.48 -14.34
CA SER A 684 8.77 26.37 -15.47
C SER A 684 9.38 27.73 -15.13
N PRO A 685 10.37 28.23 -15.89
CA PRO A 685 10.88 29.57 -15.67
C PRO A 685 9.84 30.65 -16.03
N TYR A 686 8.80 30.30 -16.78
CA TYR A 686 7.80 31.21 -17.30
C TYR A 686 6.68 31.45 -16.28
N THR A 687 6.45 32.72 -15.91
CA THR A 687 5.40 33.15 -14.98
C THR A 687 4.19 33.74 -15.70
N LEU A 688 4.34 34.11 -16.98
CA LEU A 688 3.32 34.72 -17.81
C LEU A 688 3.12 33.89 -19.08
N SER A 689 1.86 33.68 -19.45
CA SER A 689 1.48 33.02 -20.69
C SER A 689 0.46 33.86 -21.44
N LYS A 690 0.68 34.03 -22.75
CA LYS A 690 -0.25 34.74 -23.65
C LYS A 690 -0.53 33.89 -24.87
N ARG A 691 -1.81 33.53 -25.04
CA ARG A 691 -2.32 32.79 -26.19
C ARG A 691 -2.87 33.72 -27.25
N ILE A 692 -2.53 33.45 -28.51
CA ILE A 692 -3.17 34.00 -29.70
C ILE A 692 -3.92 32.89 -30.43
N ASN A 693 -5.16 33.16 -30.82
CA ASN A 693 -5.98 32.25 -31.63
C ASN A 693 -5.96 32.77 -33.06
N GLY A 694 -5.27 32.06 -33.96
CA GLY A 694 -5.15 32.41 -35.37
C GLY A 694 -5.78 31.37 -36.29
N LYS A 695 -5.74 31.61 -37.60
CA LYS A 695 -6.14 30.64 -38.62
C LYS A 695 -5.35 30.83 -39.90
N TRP A 696 -5.10 29.72 -40.61
CA TRP A 696 -4.71 29.74 -42.03
C TRP A 696 -5.99 29.59 -42.85
N SER A 697 -6.32 30.56 -43.69
CA SER A 697 -7.52 30.54 -44.54
C SER A 697 -7.33 31.30 -45.85
N GLY A 698 -7.75 30.73 -46.97
CA GLY A 698 -7.63 31.33 -48.29
C GLY A 698 -6.18 31.68 -48.63
N GLN A 699 -5.94 32.95 -48.95
CA GLN A 699 -4.61 33.42 -49.33
C GLN A 699 -3.58 33.33 -48.20
N SER A 700 -4.03 33.35 -46.93
CA SER A 700 -3.14 33.25 -45.76
C SER A 700 -2.62 31.83 -45.47
N ALA A 701 -3.11 30.81 -46.19
CA ALA A 701 -2.55 29.46 -46.15
C ALA A 701 -1.34 29.35 -47.10
N GLY A 702 -0.28 30.12 -46.80
CA GLY A 702 0.84 30.37 -47.70
C GLY A 702 1.88 29.25 -47.81
N GLY A 703 1.90 28.31 -46.86
CA GLY A 703 2.90 27.23 -46.80
C GLY A 703 4.25 27.69 -46.26
N CYS A 704 5.23 26.79 -46.20
CA CYS A 704 6.56 27.08 -45.65
C CYS A 704 7.42 27.95 -46.60
N GLY A 705 8.60 28.37 -46.13
CA GLY A 705 9.52 29.24 -46.88
C GLY A 705 9.99 28.71 -48.23
N ASN A 706 9.81 27.42 -48.52
CA ASN A 706 10.07 26.84 -49.83
C ASN A 706 9.11 27.37 -50.93
N PHE A 707 7.96 27.92 -50.54
CA PHE A 707 6.95 28.47 -51.45
C PHE A 707 6.98 30.00 -51.41
N GLN A 708 8.05 30.61 -51.91
CA GLN A 708 8.33 32.06 -51.76
C GLN A 708 7.18 32.98 -52.19
N GLU A 709 6.46 32.62 -53.26
CA GLU A 709 5.35 33.42 -53.80
C GLU A 709 4.15 33.49 -52.86
N THR A 710 3.87 32.42 -52.12
CA THR A 710 2.70 32.31 -51.24
C THR A 710 3.06 32.44 -49.78
N HIS A 711 4.30 32.17 -49.37
CA HIS A 711 4.74 32.20 -47.98
C HIS A 711 4.60 33.60 -47.35
N LYS A 712 4.84 34.65 -48.14
CA LYS A 712 4.64 36.05 -47.72
C LYS A 712 3.20 36.38 -47.31
N ASN A 713 2.23 35.55 -47.70
CA ASN A 713 0.83 35.75 -47.38
C ASN A 713 0.43 35.14 -46.02
N ASN A 714 1.30 34.32 -45.39
CA ASN A 714 1.00 33.73 -44.07
C ASN A 714 0.70 34.83 -43.02
N PRO A 715 -0.06 34.50 -41.96
CA PRO A 715 -0.29 35.44 -40.87
C PRO A 715 1.04 35.93 -40.27
N ILE A 716 1.10 37.20 -39.88
CA ILE A 716 2.29 37.78 -39.26
C ILE A 716 1.88 38.45 -37.97
N TYR A 717 2.50 38.06 -36.86
CA TYR A 717 2.31 38.71 -35.58
C TYR A 717 3.61 39.39 -35.16
N GLN A 718 3.52 40.64 -34.75
CA GLN A 718 4.64 41.36 -34.16
C GLN A 718 4.54 41.29 -32.64
N PHE A 719 5.64 40.97 -31.98
CA PHE A 719 5.72 40.97 -30.53
C PHE A 719 6.91 41.79 -30.03
N HIS A 720 6.70 42.45 -28.89
CA HIS A 720 7.67 43.34 -28.26
C HIS A 720 8.17 42.74 -26.95
N ILE A 721 9.50 42.67 -26.81
CA ILE A 721 10.20 42.24 -25.60
C ILE A 721 10.84 43.47 -24.96
N GLU A 722 10.29 43.92 -23.81
CA GLU A 722 10.77 45.13 -23.13
C GLU A 722 12.14 44.93 -22.46
N LYS A 723 12.42 43.71 -21.98
CA LYS A 723 13.68 43.37 -21.32
C LYS A 723 14.12 41.95 -21.69
N THR A 724 15.43 41.78 -21.84
CA THR A 724 16.06 40.50 -22.15
C THR A 724 15.72 39.41 -21.12
N GLY A 725 15.38 38.21 -21.58
CA GLY A 725 15.03 37.08 -20.71
C GLY A 725 14.59 35.83 -21.48
N PRO A 726 14.16 34.76 -20.79
CA PRO A 726 13.72 33.52 -21.42
C PRO A 726 12.35 33.66 -22.10
N LEU A 727 12.20 33.01 -23.26
CA LEU A 727 10.98 32.96 -24.05
C LEU A 727 10.76 31.56 -24.61
N LEU A 728 9.57 31.01 -24.39
CA LEU A 728 9.08 29.81 -25.06
C LEU A 728 7.89 30.17 -25.94
N ILE A 729 7.97 29.81 -27.22
CA ILE A 729 6.87 29.94 -28.17
C ILE A 729 6.42 28.54 -28.57
N GLU A 730 5.13 28.25 -28.44
CA GLU A 730 4.53 27.00 -28.89
C GLU A 730 3.47 27.29 -29.97
N LEU A 731 3.52 26.54 -31.07
CA LEU A 731 2.49 26.56 -32.12
C LEU A 731 1.74 25.22 -32.10
N ARG A 732 0.41 25.30 -31.97
CA ARG A 732 -0.50 24.15 -32.03
C ARG A 732 -1.46 24.32 -33.18
N GLY A 733 -1.50 23.37 -34.10
CA GLY A 733 -2.39 23.36 -35.26
C GLY A 733 -3.10 22.01 -35.45
N PRO A 734 -3.85 21.85 -36.54
CA PRO A 734 -4.53 20.60 -36.85
C PRO A 734 -3.52 19.46 -37.04
N ARG A 735 -3.79 18.29 -36.47
CA ARG A 735 -2.86 17.14 -36.43
C ARG A 735 -2.49 16.60 -37.82
N GLN A 736 -3.35 16.82 -38.81
CA GLN A 736 -3.13 16.41 -40.19
C GLN A 736 -2.10 17.28 -40.94
N TYR A 737 -1.70 18.43 -40.38
CA TYR A 737 -0.73 19.32 -41.00
C TYR A 737 0.58 19.33 -40.22
N SER A 738 1.69 19.31 -40.95
CA SER A 738 2.99 19.64 -40.39
C SER A 738 3.08 21.16 -40.26
N VAL A 739 3.28 21.65 -39.04
CA VAL A 739 3.30 23.08 -38.71
C VAL A 739 4.70 23.52 -38.30
N GLY A 740 5.01 24.79 -38.54
CA GLY A 740 6.28 25.42 -38.24
C GLY A 740 6.11 26.94 -38.16
N PHE A 741 7.09 27.62 -37.60
CA PHE A 741 7.11 29.08 -37.64
C PHE A 741 8.53 29.64 -37.73
N GLU A 742 8.61 30.87 -38.20
CA GLU A 742 9.84 31.66 -38.22
C GLU A 742 9.69 32.90 -37.35
N VAL A 743 10.73 33.24 -36.60
CA VAL A 743 10.88 34.48 -35.85
C VAL A 743 11.94 35.32 -36.53
N VAL A 744 11.58 36.54 -36.93
CA VAL A 744 12.45 37.50 -37.62
C VAL A 744 12.61 38.74 -36.76
N THR A 745 13.84 39.16 -36.54
CA THR A 745 14.15 40.36 -35.77
C THR A 745 13.89 41.60 -36.61
N VAL A 746 13.07 42.52 -36.09
CA VAL A 746 12.77 43.82 -36.72
C VAL A 746 13.71 44.89 -36.19
N SER A 747 13.87 44.96 -34.87
CA SER A 747 14.83 45.84 -34.21
C SER A 747 15.23 45.27 -32.85
N THR A 748 16.43 45.61 -32.40
CA THR A 748 16.92 45.30 -31.05
C THR A 748 17.32 46.60 -30.36
N VAL A 749 17.16 46.64 -29.05
CA VAL A 749 17.59 47.77 -28.22
C VAL A 749 18.98 47.46 -27.68
N GLY A 750 19.99 48.24 -28.11
CA GLY A 750 21.40 48.04 -27.73
C GLY A 750 22.13 46.98 -28.58
N ASP A 751 23.32 46.59 -28.16
CA ASP A 751 24.06 45.48 -28.77
C ASP A 751 23.44 44.14 -28.31
N PRO A 752 22.84 43.34 -29.21
CA PRO A 752 22.18 42.09 -28.86
C PRO A 752 23.17 40.98 -28.45
N GLY A 753 24.48 41.20 -28.62
CA GLY A 753 25.53 40.27 -28.20
C GLY A 753 25.42 38.89 -28.87
N PRO A 754 25.92 37.82 -28.22
CA PRO A 754 25.96 36.47 -28.81
C PRO A 754 24.58 35.81 -28.95
N HIS A 755 23.55 36.41 -28.35
CA HIS A 755 22.17 35.89 -28.39
C HIS A 755 21.30 36.58 -29.44
N GLY A 756 21.83 37.60 -30.12
CA GLY A 756 21.19 38.24 -31.26
C GLY A 756 21.06 37.28 -32.45
N PHE A 757 19.94 37.38 -33.16
CA PHE A 757 19.72 36.65 -34.41
C PHE A 757 18.92 37.51 -35.38
N LEU A 758 19.14 37.31 -36.68
CA LEU A 758 18.29 37.92 -37.71
C LEU A 758 17.01 37.10 -37.92
N ARG A 759 17.16 35.76 -37.93
CA ARG A 759 16.07 34.81 -38.11
C ARG A 759 16.32 33.53 -37.28
N LYS A 760 15.26 33.00 -36.68
CA LYS A 760 15.20 31.67 -36.04
C LYS A 760 13.94 30.95 -36.50
N SER A 761 13.98 29.63 -36.59
CA SER A 761 12.79 28.82 -36.87
C SER A 761 12.52 27.85 -35.72
N SER A 762 11.31 27.30 -35.68
CA SER A 762 10.91 26.19 -34.79
C SER A 762 11.61 24.86 -35.12
N GLY A 763 12.56 24.83 -36.05
CA GLY A 763 13.16 23.62 -36.61
C GLY A 763 12.27 22.96 -37.67
N ASP A 764 12.35 21.64 -37.75
CA ASP A 764 11.56 20.84 -38.71
C ASP A 764 10.06 21.02 -38.50
N TYR A 765 9.31 21.03 -39.60
CA TYR A 765 7.85 21.08 -39.56
C TYR A 765 7.30 19.76 -39.03
N ARG A 766 6.45 19.84 -38.00
CA ARG A 766 5.97 18.65 -37.25
C ARG A 766 4.45 18.63 -37.15
N CYS A 767 3.87 17.44 -37.13
CA CYS A 767 2.42 17.26 -37.13
C CYS A 767 1.78 17.90 -35.90
N GLY A 768 0.94 18.92 -36.12
CA GLY A 768 0.09 19.55 -35.11
C GLY A 768 0.79 20.34 -33.99
N PHE A 769 2.09 20.18 -33.75
CA PHE A 769 2.80 20.87 -32.68
C PHE A 769 4.27 21.13 -33.03
N CYS A 770 4.73 22.35 -32.78
CA CYS A 770 6.16 22.68 -32.72
C CYS A 770 6.41 23.79 -31.68
N TYR A 771 7.67 23.97 -31.30
CA TYR A 771 8.06 24.98 -30.32
C TYR A 771 9.41 25.60 -30.66
N LEU A 772 9.69 26.76 -30.05
CA LEU A 772 11.00 27.40 -30.01
C LEU A 772 11.25 27.90 -28.59
N GLU A 773 12.30 27.39 -27.96
CA GLU A 773 12.76 27.84 -26.66
C GLU A 773 14.03 28.67 -26.80
N LEU A 774 14.01 29.88 -26.25
CA LEU A 774 15.12 30.83 -26.24
C LEU A 774 15.45 31.15 -24.79
N GLU A 775 16.62 30.72 -24.32
CA GLU A 775 17.07 30.99 -22.94
C GLU A 775 17.22 32.50 -22.66
N ASN A 776 17.57 33.28 -23.70
CA ASN A 776 17.81 34.71 -23.58
C ASN A 776 17.49 35.45 -24.90
N ILE A 777 16.24 35.91 -25.08
CA ILE A 777 15.87 36.76 -26.23
C ILE A 777 16.19 38.22 -25.91
N PRO A 778 16.90 38.98 -26.79
CA PRO A 778 17.19 40.38 -26.52
C PRO A 778 15.93 41.25 -26.51
N SER A 779 15.98 42.38 -25.78
CA SER A 779 14.94 43.39 -25.86
C SER A 779 14.83 43.97 -27.27
N GLY A 780 13.62 44.05 -27.79
CA GLY A 780 13.40 44.43 -29.19
C GLY A 780 12.01 44.12 -29.72
N ILE A 781 11.88 44.26 -31.03
CA ILE A 781 10.67 43.99 -31.79
C ILE A 781 10.95 42.83 -32.74
N PHE A 782 10.06 41.84 -32.74
CA PHE A 782 10.19 40.62 -33.52
C PHE A 782 8.89 40.32 -34.25
N ASN A 783 8.97 39.78 -35.45
CA ASN A 783 7.84 39.24 -36.18
C ASN A 783 7.88 37.72 -36.12
N ILE A 784 6.72 37.08 -35.94
CA ILE A 784 6.55 35.65 -36.05
C ILE A 784 5.59 35.32 -37.18
N ILE A 785 5.95 34.32 -37.98
CA ILE A 785 5.23 33.87 -39.17
C ILE A 785 4.88 32.39 -38.97
N PRO A 786 3.71 32.06 -38.39
CA PRO A 786 3.23 30.68 -38.32
C PRO A 786 2.75 30.18 -39.69
N SER A 787 3.15 28.97 -40.06
CA SER A 787 2.81 28.37 -41.35
C SER A 787 2.65 26.86 -41.28
N THR A 788 1.90 26.32 -42.23
CA THR A 788 1.88 24.89 -42.56
C THR A 788 3.02 24.54 -43.52
N PHE A 789 3.38 23.27 -43.64
CA PHE A 789 4.44 22.84 -44.56
C PHE A 789 4.05 23.09 -46.02
N LEU A 790 2.83 22.68 -46.40
CA LEU A 790 2.30 22.88 -47.76
C LEU A 790 1.32 24.07 -47.79
N PRO A 791 1.24 24.81 -48.91
CA PRO A 791 0.23 25.84 -49.11
C PRO A 791 -1.18 25.24 -49.20
N LYS A 792 -2.20 26.09 -49.05
CA LYS A 792 -3.65 25.74 -49.10
C LYS A 792 -4.11 24.76 -48.00
N GLN A 793 -3.30 24.53 -46.97
CA GLN A 793 -3.71 23.82 -45.77
C GLN A 793 -4.39 24.80 -44.82
N GLU A 794 -5.71 24.68 -44.68
CA GLU A 794 -6.52 25.61 -43.91
C GLU A 794 -6.94 25.04 -42.56
N GLY A 795 -6.91 25.87 -41.52
CA GLY A 795 -7.34 25.46 -40.19
C GLY A 795 -6.97 26.46 -39.10
N PRO A 796 -7.56 26.31 -37.90
CA PRO A 796 -7.22 27.14 -36.75
C PRO A 796 -5.87 26.76 -36.17
N PHE A 797 -5.19 27.71 -35.51
CA PHE A 797 -4.01 27.45 -34.71
C PHE A 797 -4.00 28.27 -33.42
N PHE A 798 -3.24 27.77 -32.44
CA PHE A 798 -2.93 28.47 -31.20
C PHE A 798 -1.43 28.78 -31.17
N LEU A 799 -1.09 30.02 -30.86
CA LEU A 799 0.28 30.47 -30.66
C LEU A 799 0.43 30.95 -29.22
N ASP A 800 1.14 30.19 -28.41
CA ASP A 800 1.34 30.43 -26.99
C ASP A 800 2.74 31.01 -26.76
N PHE A 801 2.80 32.17 -26.10
CA PHE A 801 4.03 32.82 -25.67
C PHE A 801 4.16 32.71 -24.15
N ASN A 802 5.18 32.01 -23.68
CA ASN A 802 5.48 31.84 -22.27
C ASN A 802 6.77 32.59 -21.94
N SER A 803 6.73 33.48 -20.95
CA SER A 803 7.82 34.40 -20.63
C SER A 803 7.79 34.81 -19.15
N ILE A 804 8.80 35.55 -18.72
CA ILE A 804 8.85 36.18 -17.38
C ILE A 804 8.37 37.63 -17.37
N ILE A 805 8.21 38.24 -18.54
CA ILE A 805 7.87 39.67 -18.73
C ILE A 805 6.68 39.77 -19.67
N PRO A 806 5.71 40.68 -19.45
CA PRO A 806 4.56 40.82 -20.33
C PRO A 806 4.95 41.08 -21.79
N ILE A 807 4.31 40.37 -22.73
CA ILE A 807 4.57 40.52 -24.16
C ILE A 807 3.37 41.22 -24.83
N LYS A 808 3.63 42.37 -25.45
CA LYS A 808 2.67 43.04 -26.33
C LYS A 808 2.74 42.39 -27.70
N ILE A 809 1.58 42.02 -28.25
CA ILE A 809 1.48 41.28 -29.52
C ILE A 809 0.41 41.96 -30.36
N THR A 810 0.73 42.24 -31.62
CA THR A 810 -0.16 42.84 -32.60
C THR A 810 -0.14 42.00 -33.87
N GLN A 811 -1.31 41.67 -34.41
CA GLN A 811 -1.39 41.04 -35.72
C GLN A 811 -1.13 42.09 -36.81
N LEU A 812 -0.12 41.86 -37.64
CA LEU A 812 0.21 42.71 -38.79
C LEU A 812 -0.49 42.24 -40.07
N GLN A 813 -0.70 40.92 -40.19
CA GLN A 813 -1.29 40.27 -41.35
C GLN A 813 -2.10 39.05 -40.96
#